data_AF-A0A7K0BPT8-F1
#
_entry.id   AF-A0A7K0BPT8-F1
#
_cell.length_a   1.000
_cell.length_b   1.000
_cell.length_c   1.000
_cell.angle_alpha   90.00
_cell.angle_beta   90.00
_cell.angle_gamma   90.00
#
_symmetry.space_group_name_H-M   'P 1'
#
loop_
_entity.id
_entity.type
_entity.pdbx_description
1 polymer ?
#
loop_
_entity_poly.entity_id
_entity_poly.type
_entity_poly.pdbx_seq_one_letter_code
_entity_poly.pdbx_strand_id
1 'polypeptide(L)'
;MINVRPSLDGAHPGGTGPPAARHTPGTIEWLIFRRVVYYGAALVLMTVLSLLRDLVVAQLALVPLLLTVPGLLLLNALRVPGTAVALFPLYVPACSLVVLMGSGLAVDLIGGQLGVEHPLYPAPMLIGLQAVCLILLLAGTTAPLSTAIPRPALPSARWLALAMLLPLLAAAGALRLNHGHGPVLAVAVLAACGVVVAWAALAAGRLDVTRISLLLFAVSLAMMWAYSLRSDLVYGFDISTEYAVATQTVRAGVWQMHPHPDAYGAMLSITVLPAQLHALTGIDIAMIFKLAYPATFAMFVVGIFNIAGRFLPPRWATLTAAYVLVQGGVSQQLPALARQEIALLFFLALCAALLEISMPRVPRLVLVALFGPALVVAHYSSAYFALMMLFGAVVIQILLGLLRRTAAIRWTVAMALATGVASAALWYGPITQSASNLGQLRTALSSDGLQLLPHDKGKGIIAAYLSGGEGATISAAEYDKQVRELYAGRKYVSPPPGATDPRNALRDRSLPKEESLLPPVSALLDLAVLVFAQLGNLLALVAATLMAFQRRSPGLTRQVGLLALPALGALVLFRLSGTLAITYNQGRAQIQALTLVSVALFWMLHQVAPRLGRAARTVPAPRLDLLVWGAVATAVLTIFLKTSGLSTLALGGTPGTQLAARGEDYERFYEHDAELAAAHWLGLRIAGTDDMVYSDRYGQIRLYTQIGAGRPGMMTDLAPAALNREAWIYATRVNVVQGRARSSVNGSLATYAFPAAFIRDNYDLVYTNGASEVYHR
;
A
#
# COMPACT_ATOMS: atom_id res chain seq x y z
N MET A 1 41.60 10.60 29.50
CA MET A 1 42.07 10.73 30.89
C MET A 1 41.46 11.99 31.48
N ILE A 2 40.56 11.84 32.44
CA ILE A 2 40.24 12.73 33.58
C ILE A 2 39.37 11.84 34.48
N ASN A 3 39.83 11.68 35.71
CA ASN A 3 39.38 10.74 36.72
C ASN A 3 38.62 11.54 37.78
N VAL A 4 37.38 11.19 38.09
CA VAL A 4 36.62 11.78 39.20
C VAL A 4 35.93 10.65 39.95
N ARG A 5 36.47 10.30 41.13
CA ARG A 5 35.79 9.53 42.17
C ARG A 5 34.88 10.47 42.97
N PRO A 6 33.75 9.99 43.49
CA PRO A 6 33.13 10.55 44.68
C PRO A 6 33.45 9.71 45.93
N SER A 7 33.50 10.43 47.05
CA SER A 7 33.78 10.03 48.42
C SER A 7 32.73 9.09 49.03
N LEU A 8 33.22 8.14 49.83
CA LEU A 8 32.47 7.39 50.83
C LEU A 8 32.40 8.24 52.12
N ASP A 9 31.21 8.36 52.71
CA ASP A 9 30.97 8.18 54.15
C ASP A 9 29.52 8.55 54.52
N GLY A 10 28.91 7.74 55.39
CA GLY A 10 27.62 8.03 56.03
C GLY A 10 26.71 6.81 56.22
N ALA A 11 27.05 5.96 57.19
CA ALA A 11 26.26 4.79 57.59
C ALA A 11 24.98 5.17 58.37
N HIS A 12 23.86 4.51 58.06
CA HIS A 12 22.74 4.27 58.96
C HIS A 12 22.26 2.81 58.78
N PRO A 13 22.17 1.99 59.85
CA PRO A 13 21.60 0.65 59.77
C PRO A 13 20.13 0.66 60.21
N GLY A 14 19.24 0.07 59.43
CA GLY A 14 17.87 -0.20 59.90
C GLY A 14 16.85 -0.39 58.79
N GLY A 15 16.46 -1.64 58.55
CA GLY A 15 15.30 -1.99 57.73
C GLY A 15 15.56 -3.12 56.73
N THR A 16 15.68 -4.35 57.21
CA THR A 16 15.55 -5.54 56.35
C THR A 16 14.08 -5.66 55.92
N GLY A 17 13.72 -5.01 54.82
CA GLY A 17 12.51 -5.35 54.08
C GLY A 17 12.59 -6.81 53.63
N PRO A 18 11.46 -7.53 53.54
CA PRO A 18 11.47 -8.92 53.11
C PRO A 18 12.15 -9.03 51.75
N PRO A 19 13.01 -10.04 51.52
CA PRO A 19 13.68 -10.19 50.24
C PRO A 19 12.62 -10.26 49.15
N ALA A 20 12.75 -9.36 48.16
CA ALA A 20 11.93 -9.42 46.96
C ALA A 20 11.94 -10.86 46.45
N ALA A 21 10.76 -11.47 46.37
CA ALA A 21 10.60 -12.85 45.97
C ALA A 21 11.39 -13.08 44.68
N ARG A 22 12.49 -13.84 44.78
CA ARG A 22 13.22 -14.31 43.61
C ARG A 22 12.23 -15.16 42.83
N HIS A 23 11.72 -14.62 41.72
CA HIS A 23 11.01 -15.41 40.72
C HIS A 23 11.98 -16.49 40.24
N THR A 24 11.87 -17.69 40.81
CA THR A 24 12.46 -18.89 40.23
C THR A 24 11.88 -19.02 38.83
N PRO A 25 12.70 -18.99 37.77
CA PRO A 25 12.19 -19.29 36.44
C PRO A 25 11.57 -20.68 36.50
N GLY A 26 10.28 -20.78 36.16
CA GLY A 26 9.60 -22.07 36.10
C GLY A 26 10.41 -23.06 35.26
N THR A 27 10.37 -24.34 35.65
CA THR A 27 11.03 -25.42 34.91
C THR A 27 10.65 -25.34 33.42
N ILE A 28 11.54 -25.80 32.54
CA ILE A 28 11.31 -25.82 31.08
C ILE A 28 9.95 -26.46 30.75
N GLU A 29 9.57 -27.49 31.49
CA GLU A 29 8.26 -28.16 31.42
C GLU A 29 7.07 -27.23 31.67
N TRP A 30 7.14 -26.37 32.69
CA TRP A 30 6.07 -25.42 33.01
C TRP A 30 5.87 -24.37 31.89
N LEU A 31 6.96 -23.98 31.22
CA LEU A 31 6.91 -23.04 30.10
C LEU A 31 6.36 -23.68 28.83
N ILE A 32 6.72 -24.93 28.57
CA ILE A 32 6.16 -25.74 27.48
C ILE A 32 4.65 -25.88 27.70
N PHE A 33 4.23 -26.30 28.89
CA PHE A 33 2.83 -26.43 29.26
C PHE A 33 2.07 -25.12 29.03
N ARG A 34 2.59 -23.99 29.51
CA ARG A 34 1.95 -22.68 29.33
C ARG A 34 1.81 -22.27 27.86
N ARG A 35 2.80 -22.56 27.02
CA ARG A 35 2.74 -22.25 25.57
C ARG A 35 1.72 -23.13 24.86
N VAL A 36 1.73 -24.44 25.13
CA VAL A 36 0.79 -25.40 24.55
C VAL A 36 -0.63 -25.06 24.97
N VAL A 37 -0.87 -24.73 26.24
CA VAL A 37 -2.19 -24.33 26.74
C VAL A 37 -2.63 -23.01 26.11
N TYR A 38 -1.79 -21.99 26.08
CA TYR A 38 -2.17 -20.67 25.55
C TYR A 38 -2.46 -20.70 24.05
N TYR A 39 -1.53 -21.26 23.25
CA TYR A 39 -1.72 -21.35 21.81
C TYR A 39 -2.78 -22.40 21.44
N GLY A 40 -2.86 -23.52 22.16
CA GLY A 40 -3.93 -24.50 21.99
C GLY A 40 -5.31 -23.88 22.24
N ALA A 41 -5.47 -23.09 23.31
CA ALA A 41 -6.70 -22.35 23.57
C ALA A 41 -6.99 -21.31 22.47
N ALA A 42 -5.97 -20.62 21.95
CA ALA A 42 -6.14 -19.68 20.84
C ALA A 42 -6.60 -20.39 19.55
N LEU A 43 -6.05 -21.57 19.24
CA LEU A 43 -6.45 -22.38 18.09
C LEU A 43 -7.88 -22.90 18.23
N VAL A 44 -8.28 -23.37 19.42
CA VAL A 44 -9.67 -23.75 19.72
C VAL A 44 -10.59 -22.55 19.56
N LEU A 45 -10.22 -21.38 20.10
CA LEU A 45 -11.01 -20.15 19.97
C LEU A 45 -11.17 -19.76 18.50
N MET A 46 -10.11 -19.82 17.70
CA MET A 46 -10.18 -19.55 16.25
C MET A 46 -11.15 -20.50 15.54
N THR A 47 -11.13 -21.79 15.89
CA THR A 47 -12.09 -22.78 15.37
C THR A 47 -13.52 -22.40 15.75
N VAL A 48 -13.78 -22.12 17.03
CA VAL A 48 -15.12 -21.75 17.51
C VAL A 48 -15.63 -20.49 16.82
N LEU A 49 -14.81 -19.45 16.72
CA LEU A 49 -15.19 -18.21 16.04
C LEU A 49 -15.44 -18.41 14.54
N SER A 50 -14.67 -19.28 13.88
CA SER A 50 -14.86 -19.60 12.46
C SER A 50 -16.15 -20.40 12.21
N LEU A 51 -16.56 -21.26 13.16
CA LEU A 51 -17.86 -21.92 13.12
C LEU A 51 -19.02 -20.95 13.37
N LEU A 52 -18.77 -19.84 14.08
CA LEU A 52 -19.72 -18.76 14.35
C LEU A 52 -19.59 -17.58 13.37
N ARG A 53 -19.03 -17.81 12.17
CA ARG A 53 -18.65 -16.76 11.21
C ARG A 53 -19.78 -15.86 10.72
N ASP A 54 -21.03 -16.26 10.89
CA ASP A 54 -22.19 -15.44 10.53
C ASP A 54 -22.46 -14.32 11.55
N LEU A 55 -21.82 -14.37 12.73
CA LEU A 55 -21.93 -13.34 13.76
C LEU A 55 -20.85 -12.26 13.57
N VAL A 56 -21.27 -10.99 13.50
CA VAL A 56 -20.36 -9.84 13.40
C VAL A 56 -19.34 -9.79 14.55
N VAL A 57 -19.74 -10.19 15.77
CA VAL A 57 -18.82 -10.26 16.91
C VAL A 57 -17.72 -11.30 16.69
N ALA A 58 -18.07 -12.44 16.08
CA ALA A 58 -17.08 -13.48 15.76
C ALA A 58 -16.12 -13.01 14.66
N GLN A 59 -16.63 -12.33 13.63
CA GLN A 59 -15.85 -11.69 12.57
C GLN A 59 -14.80 -10.72 13.14
N LEU A 60 -15.25 -9.77 13.97
CA LEU A 60 -14.39 -8.75 14.57
C LEU A 60 -13.33 -9.34 15.51
N ALA A 61 -13.64 -10.44 16.20
CA ALA A 61 -12.68 -11.12 17.07
C ALA A 61 -11.70 -12.01 16.30
N LEU A 62 -12.14 -12.66 15.22
CA LEU A 62 -11.35 -13.63 14.48
C LEU A 62 -10.30 -12.98 13.59
N VAL A 63 -10.58 -11.84 12.96
CA VAL A 63 -9.61 -11.16 12.08
C VAL A 63 -8.29 -10.83 12.82
N PRO A 64 -8.28 -10.19 14.01
CA PRO A 64 -7.05 -9.97 14.76
C PRO A 64 -6.33 -11.27 15.15
N LEU A 65 -7.06 -12.35 15.45
CA LEU A 65 -6.46 -13.65 15.77
C LEU A 65 -5.77 -14.27 14.56
N LEU A 66 -6.42 -14.26 13.38
CA LEU A 66 -5.83 -14.72 12.11
C LEU A 66 -4.58 -13.92 11.75
N LEU A 67 -4.57 -12.62 12.04
CA LEU A 67 -3.43 -11.75 11.76
C LEU A 67 -2.34 -11.82 12.83
N THR A 68 -2.52 -12.52 13.95
CA THR A 68 -1.52 -12.55 15.03
C THR A 68 -1.08 -13.94 15.46
N VAL A 69 -2.01 -14.88 15.67
CA VAL A 69 -1.72 -16.20 16.23
C VAL A 69 -0.84 -17.04 15.29
N PRO A 70 -1.13 -17.19 13.97
CA PRO A 70 -0.28 -17.95 13.07
C PRO A 70 1.15 -17.39 13.00
N GLY A 71 1.29 -16.06 13.01
CA GLY A 71 2.58 -15.38 13.00
C GLY A 71 3.38 -15.58 14.27
N LEU A 72 2.73 -15.53 15.44
CA LEU A 72 3.38 -15.84 16.72
C LEU A 72 3.86 -17.29 16.78
N LEU A 73 3.07 -18.23 16.25
CA LEU A 73 3.47 -19.64 16.13
C LEU A 73 4.68 -19.80 15.21
N LEU A 74 4.67 -19.17 14.03
CA LEU A 74 5.79 -19.20 13.10
C LEU A 74 7.06 -18.59 13.72
N LEU A 75 6.97 -17.42 14.35
CA LEU A 75 8.11 -16.78 15.01
C LEU A 75 8.73 -17.63 16.12
N ASN A 76 7.90 -18.32 16.91
CA ASN A 76 8.38 -19.27 17.91
C ASN A 76 9.04 -20.49 17.28
N ALA A 77 8.43 -21.10 16.25
CA ALA A 77 9.00 -22.24 15.53
C ALA A 77 10.37 -21.89 14.91
N LEU A 78 10.52 -20.67 14.37
CA LEU A 78 11.77 -20.14 13.83
C LEU A 78 12.78 -19.68 14.90
N ARG A 79 12.41 -19.77 16.18
CA ARG A 79 13.22 -19.36 17.34
C ARG A 79 13.67 -17.90 17.27
N VAL A 80 12.80 -17.02 16.76
CA VAL A 80 13.07 -15.58 16.70
C VAL A 80 13.06 -15.01 18.14
N PRO A 81 14.09 -14.25 18.55
CA PRO A 81 14.11 -13.67 19.89
C PRO A 81 12.94 -12.71 20.10
N GLY A 82 12.26 -12.84 21.24
CA GLY A 82 11.12 -11.99 21.61
C GLY A 82 11.49 -10.52 21.73
N THR A 83 12.75 -10.20 22.06
CA THR A 83 13.28 -8.82 22.07
C THR A 83 13.30 -8.20 20.67
N ALA A 84 13.58 -9.00 19.63
CA ALA A 84 13.53 -8.53 18.24
C ALA A 84 12.07 -8.32 17.78
N VAL A 85 11.15 -9.18 18.21
CA VAL A 85 9.71 -9.00 17.96
C VAL A 85 9.15 -7.78 18.70
N ALA A 86 9.60 -7.52 19.93
CA ALA A 86 9.21 -6.31 20.67
C ALA A 86 9.75 -5.04 20.02
N LEU A 87 10.95 -5.09 19.42
CA LEU A 87 11.54 -3.99 18.66
C LEU A 87 10.81 -3.77 17.33
N PHE A 88 10.35 -4.84 16.68
CA PHE A 88 9.60 -4.80 15.42
C PHE A 88 8.31 -5.63 15.49
N PRO A 89 7.24 -5.09 16.12
CA PRO A 89 5.96 -5.80 16.25
C PRO A 89 5.34 -6.21 14.91
N LEU A 90 5.70 -5.53 13.82
CA LEU A 90 5.32 -5.86 12.45
C LEU A 90 5.62 -7.31 12.05
N TYR A 91 6.64 -7.95 12.63
CA TYR A 91 6.94 -9.35 12.32
C TYR A 91 5.76 -10.28 12.60
N VAL A 92 4.92 -9.96 13.59
CA VAL A 92 3.76 -10.78 13.95
C VAL A 92 2.76 -10.85 12.77
N PRO A 93 2.15 -9.75 12.30
CA PRO A 93 1.25 -9.81 11.16
C PRO A 93 1.93 -10.23 9.86
N ALA A 94 3.19 -9.83 9.62
CA ALA A 94 3.91 -10.29 8.43
C ALA A 94 4.05 -11.82 8.41
N CYS A 95 4.45 -12.45 9.52
CA CYS A 95 4.53 -13.90 9.62
C CYS A 95 3.16 -14.57 9.53
N SER A 96 2.09 -13.96 10.08
CA SER A 96 0.73 -14.48 9.92
C SER A 96 0.31 -14.50 8.46
N LEU A 97 0.58 -13.44 7.70
CA LEU A 97 0.29 -13.37 6.27
C LEU A 97 1.06 -14.44 5.47
N VAL A 98 2.32 -14.73 5.84
CA VAL A 98 3.06 -15.87 5.24
C VAL A 98 2.35 -17.19 5.49
N VAL A 99 1.91 -17.44 6.73
CA VAL A 99 1.21 -18.69 7.09
C VAL A 99 -0.15 -18.79 6.40
N LEU A 100 -0.92 -17.70 6.34
CA LEU A 100 -2.22 -17.67 5.67
C LEU A 100 -2.06 -17.97 4.17
N MET A 101 -1.26 -17.17 3.43
CA MET A 101 -1.04 -17.42 2.00
C MET A 101 -0.46 -18.81 1.73
N GLY A 102 0.51 -19.26 2.54
CA GLY A 102 1.14 -20.57 2.38
C GLY A 102 0.19 -21.74 2.67
N SER A 103 -0.59 -21.66 3.75
CA SER A 103 -1.59 -22.68 4.09
C SER A 103 -2.74 -22.72 3.09
N GLY A 104 -3.25 -21.56 2.69
CA GLY A 104 -4.30 -21.45 1.68
C GLY A 104 -3.87 -22.06 0.34
N LEU A 105 -2.66 -21.72 -0.13
CA LEU A 105 -2.11 -22.29 -1.37
C LEU A 105 -1.88 -23.80 -1.24
N ALA A 106 -1.38 -24.27 -0.10
CA ALA A 106 -1.16 -25.70 0.14
C ALA A 106 -2.48 -26.48 0.09
N VAL A 107 -3.53 -25.98 0.75
CA VAL A 107 -4.86 -26.61 0.72
C VAL A 107 -5.44 -26.60 -0.68
N ASP A 108 -5.29 -25.51 -1.43
CA ASP A 108 -5.75 -25.42 -2.81
C ASP A 108 -5.10 -26.48 -3.71
N LEU A 109 -3.76 -26.52 -3.72
CA LEU A 109 -2.99 -27.42 -4.58
C LEU A 109 -3.13 -28.89 -4.16
N ILE A 110 -3.07 -29.19 -2.86
CA ILE A 110 -3.19 -30.56 -2.35
C ILE A 110 -4.64 -31.04 -2.46
N GLY A 111 -5.60 -30.17 -2.12
CA GLY A 111 -7.03 -30.47 -2.21
C GLY A 111 -7.43 -30.85 -3.63
N GLY A 112 -6.96 -30.11 -4.64
CA GLY A 112 -7.18 -30.46 -6.05
C GLY A 112 -6.63 -31.84 -6.42
N GLN A 113 -5.45 -32.21 -5.92
CA GLN A 113 -4.88 -33.55 -6.15
C GLN A 113 -5.63 -34.68 -5.43
N LEU A 114 -6.28 -34.36 -4.30
CA LEU A 114 -7.10 -35.29 -3.52
C LEU A 114 -8.57 -35.34 -4.01
N GLY A 115 -8.91 -34.62 -5.08
CA GLY A 115 -10.28 -34.59 -5.63
C GLY A 115 -11.26 -33.72 -4.84
N VAL A 116 -10.78 -32.79 -4.00
CA VAL A 116 -11.62 -31.78 -3.34
C VAL A 116 -12.00 -30.72 -4.38
N GLU A 117 -13.29 -30.63 -4.73
CA GLU A 117 -13.78 -29.72 -5.78
C GLU A 117 -13.61 -28.23 -5.44
N HIS A 118 -13.81 -27.87 -4.16
CA HIS A 118 -13.74 -26.49 -3.67
C HIS A 118 -12.82 -26.37 -2.44
N PRO A 119 -11.49 -26.51 -2.61
CA PRO A 119 -10.53 -26.47 -1.52
C PRO A 119 -10.49 -25.12 -0.78
N LEU A 120 -10.86 -24.01 -1.42
CA LEU A 120 -10.92 -22.70 -0.76
C LEU A 120 -12.20 -22.47 0.04
N TYR A 121 -13.09 -23.46 0.15
CA TYR A 121 -14.27 -23.36 1.01
C TYR A 121 -13.92 -23.48 2.50
N PRO A 122 -14.84 -23.09 3.40
CA PRO A 122 -14.54 -22.92 4.82
C PRO A 122 -13.97 -24.16 5.53
N ALA A 123 -14.52 -25.35 5.28
CA ALA A 123 -14.09 -26.55 5.98
C ALA A 123 -12.65 -26.97 5.62
N PRO A 124 -12.26 -27.14 4.33
CA PRO A 124 -10.87 -27.43 4.00
C PRO A 124 -9.90 -26.32 4.43
N MET A 125 -10.27 -25.05 4.28
CA MET A 125 -9.45 -23.91 4.73
C MET A 125 -9.17 -23.93 6.23
N LEU A 126 -10.20 -24.20 7.05
CA LEU A 126 -10.07 -24.28 8.50
C LEU A 126 -9.20 -25.46 8.92
N ILE A 127 -9.43 -26.64 8.32
CA ILE A 127 -8.63 -27.84 8.60
C ILE A 127 -7.16 -27.62 8.25
N GLY A 128 -6.88 -27.09 7.06
CA GLY A 128 -5.51 -26.85 6.62
C GLY A 128 -4.79 -25.80 7.45
N LEU A 129 -5.44 -24.68 7.77
CA LEU A 129 -4.84 -23.66 8.64
C LEU A 129 -4.54 -24.23 10.04
N GLN A 130 -5.48 -24.99 10.62
CA GLN A 130 -5.30 -25.61 11.93
C GLN A 130 -4.19 -26.65 11.92
N ALA A 131 -4.10 -27.47 10.88
CA ALA A 131 -3.01 -28.45 10.72
C ALA A 131 -1.64 -27.76 10.65
N VAL A 132 -1.51 -26.71 9.84
CA VAL A 132 -0.27 -25.91 9.75
C VAL A 132 0.05 -25.26 11.09
N CYS A 133 -0.92 -24.64 11.76
CA CYS A 133 -0.72 -24.03 13.06
C CYS A 133 -0.31 -25.05 14.14
N LEU A 134 -0.88 -26.25 14.12
CA LEU A 134 -0.51 -27.34 15.03
C LEU A 134 0.94 -27.79 14.77
N ILE A 135 1.34 -27.95 13.51
CA ILE A 135 2.74 -28.27 13.15
C ILE A 135 3.69 -27.18 13.67
N LEU A 136 3.35 -25.91 13.48
CA LEU A 136 4.15 -24.79 13.98
C LEU A 136 4.21 -24.76 15.52
N LEU A 137 3.10 -25.05 16.19
CA LEU A 137 3.06 -25.16 17.65
C LEU A 137 3.98 -26.26 18.15
N LEU A 138 3.91 -27.46 17.54
CA LEU A 138 4.76 -28.60 17.86
C LEU A 138 6.25 -28.27 17.64
N ALA A 139 6.58 -27.66 16.50
CA ALA A 139 7.95 -27.21 16.19
C ALA A 139 8.46 -26.14 17.19
N GLY A 140 7.58 -25.29 17.70
CA GLY A 140 7.86 -24.24 18.67
C GLY A 140 7.92 -24.67 20.14
N THR A 141 7.53 -25.92 20.48
CA THR A 141 7.54 -26.41 21.88
C THR A 141 8.93 -26.33 22.51
N THR A 142 9.98 -26.66 21.75
CA THR A 142 11.38 -26.64 22.19
C THR A 142 12.05 -25.27 22.07
N ALA A 143 11.30 -24.22 21.69
CA ALA A 143 11.87 -22.90 21.50
C ALA A 143 12.37 -22.31 22.83
N PRO A 144 13.54 -21.66 22.87
CA PRO A 144 14.12 -21.17 24.11
C PRO A 144 13.26 -20.06 24.74
N LEU A 145 13.48 -19.79 26.03
CA LEU A 145 12.83 -18.69 26.76
C LEU A 145 13.08 -17.32 26.11
N SER A 146 14.20 -17.15 25.41
CA SER A 146 14.53 -15.93 24.70
C SER A 146 13.55 -15.59 23.58
N THR A 147 12.70 -16.52 23.13
CA THR A 147 11.61 -16.24 22.16
C THR A 147 10.38 -15.64 22.81
N ALA A 148 10.24 -15.71 24.14
CA ALA A 148 9.15 -15.05 24.83
C ALA A 148 9.26 -13.54 24.62
N ILE A 149 8.22 -12.95 24.03
CA ILE A 149 8.14 -11.52 23.83
C ILE A 149 8.13 -10.87 25.22
N PRO A 150 9.09 -9.98 25.55
CA PRO A 150 9.05 -9.21 26.78
C PRO A 150 7.69 -8.55 26.86
N ARG A 151 6.96 -8.72 27.97
CA ARG A 151 5.63 -8.13 28.12
C ARG A 151 5.76 -6.63 27.86
N PRO A 152 5.23 -6.10 26.73
CA PRO A 152 5.19 -4.67 26.58
C PRO A 152 4.30 -4.14 27.69
N ALA A 153 4.61 -2.95 28.21
CA ALA A 153 3.63 -2.22 29.00
C ALA A 153 2.46 -1.94 28.06
N LEU A 154 1.44 -2.80 28.06
CA LEU A 154 0.24 -2.55 27.29
C LEU A 154 -0.30 -1.19 27.75
N PRO A 155 -0.68 -0.32 26.80
CA PRO A 155 -1.30 0.93 27.19
C PRO A 155 -2.56 0.58 27.99
N SER A 156 -2.89 1.42 28.98
CA SER A 156 -4.10 1.19 29.76
C SER A 156 -5.32 1.11 28.84
N ALA A 157 -6.36 0.38 29.24
CA ALA A 157 -7.59 0.26 28.45
C ALA A 157 -8.15 1.63 28.03
N ARG A 158 -7.97 2.66 28.86
CA ARG A 158 -8.30 4.06 28.55
C ARG A 158 -7.51 4.61 27.35
N TRP A 159 -6.19 4.39 27.31
CA TRP A 159 -5.36 4.83 26.18
C TRP A 159 -5.72 4.11 24.88
N LEU A 160 -5.97 2.81 24.96
CA LEU A 160 -6.40 2.02 23.81
C LEU A 160 -7.74 2.52 23.27
N ALA A 161 -8.73 2.70 24.15
CA ALA A 161 -10.04 3.21 23.78
C ALA A 161 -9.97 4.62 23.17
N LEU A 162 -9.21 5.53 23.77
CA LEU A 162 -9.06 6.89 23.27
C LEU A 162 -8.38 6.94 21.90
N ALA A 163 -7.32 6.14 21.69
CA ALA A 163 -6.65 6.09 20.39
C ALA A 163 -7.54 5.47 19.32
N MET A 164 -8.25 4.38 19.64
CA MET A 164 -9.12 3.67 18.69
C MET A 164 -10.43 4.41 18.40
N LEU A 165 -10.82 5.39 19.22
CA LEU A 165 -11.95 6.25 18.91
C LEU A 165 -11.74 7.03 17.60
N LEU A 166 -10.50 7.46 17.32
CA LEU A 166 -10.18 8.24 16.12
C LEU A 166 -10.49 7.51 14.80
N PRO A 167 -10.01 6.27 14.55
CA PRO A 167 -10.38 5.54 13.35
C PRO A 167 -11.87 5.18 13.29
N LEU A 168 -12.51 4.89 14.42
CA LEU A 168 -13.97 4.63 14.45
C LEU A 168 -14.78 5.87 14.02
N LEU A 169 -14.38 7.07 14.47
CA LEU A 169 -15.00 8.32 14.03
C LEU A 169 -14.71 8.62 12.54
N ALA A 170 -13.53 8.23 12.03
CA ALA A 170 -13.21 8.36 10.61
C ALA A 170 -14.12 7.49 9.74
N ALA A 171 -14.33 6.23 10.14
CA ALA A 171 -15.27 5.33 9.51
C ALA A 171 -16.70 5.90 9.53
N ALA A 172 -17.16 6.40 10.69
CA ALA A 172 -18.45 7.05 10.80
C ALA A 172 -18.55 8.30 9.89
N GLY A 173 -17.48 9.08 9.77
CA GLY A 173 -17.41 10.24 8.86
C GLY A 173 -17.55 9.85 7.38
N ALA A 174 -16.86 8.80 6.95
CA ALA A 174 -16.96 8.28 5.58
C ALA A 174 -18.38 7.76 5.27
N LEU A 175 -18.98 6.99 6.19
CA LEU A 175 -20.34 6.48 6.02
C LEU A 175 -21.39 7.61 5.99
N ARG A 176 -21.24 8.63 6.83
CA ARG A 176 -22.11 9.82 6.77
C ARG A 176 -22.01 10.54 5.43
N LEU A 177 -20.80 10.64 4.87
CA LEU A 177 -20.58 11.22 3.54
C LEU A 177 -21.19 10.36 2.43
N ASN A 178 -21.16 9.03 2.53
CA ASN A 178 -21.79 8.13 1.55
C ASN A 178 -23.31 8.37 1.50
N HIS A 179 -23.93 8.58 2.66
CA HIS A 179 -25.39 8.79 2.78
C HIS A 179 -25.83 10.27 2.71
N GLY A 180 -24.95 11.18 2.27
CA GLY A 180 -25.30 12.60 2.08
C GLY A 180 -25.51 13.42 3.36
N HIS A 181 -25.12 12.93 4.54
CA HIS A 181 -25.32 13.59 5.84
C HIS A 181 -24.28 14.69 6.16
N GLY A 182 -23.62 15.23 5.14
CA GLY A 182 -22.66 16.34 5.22
C GLY A 182 -21.24 15.97 5.68
N PRO A 183 -20.25 16.86 5.44
CA PRO A 183 -18.82 16.56 5.64
C PRO A 183 -18.29 16.84 7.05
N VAL A 184 -19.09 17.42 7.96
CA VAL A 184 -18.64 17.99 9.23
C VAL A 184 -17.81 17.00 10.06
N LEU A 185 -18.27 15.76 10.20
CA LEU A 185 -17.55 14.73 10.98
C LEU A 185 -16.23 14.33 10.30
N ALA A 186 -16.21 14.16 8.99
CA ALA A 186 -15.01 13.81 8.25
C ALA A 186 -13.94 14.91 8.36
N VAL A 187 -14.35 16.19 8.24
CA VAL A 187 -13.49 17.36 8.44
C VAL A 187 -12.92 17.38 9.87
N ALA A 188 -13.77 17.23 10.88
CA ALA A 188 -13.36 17.27 12.27
C ALA A 188 -12.35 16.16 12.61
N VAL A 189 -12.56 14.95 12.09
CA VAL A 189 -11.67 13.82 12.31
C VAL A 189 -10.33 13.99 11.60
N LEU A 190 -10.30 14.46 10.35
CA LEU A 190 -9.02 14.74 9.68
C LEU A 190 -8.26 15.88 10.36
N ALA A 191 -8.95 16.92 10.84
CA ALA A 191 -8.30 17.96 11.64
C ALA A 191 -7.72 17.37 12.96
N ALA A 192 -8.48 16.50 13.63
CA ALA A 192 -8.01 15.80 14.83
C ALA A 192 -6.80 14.90 14.55
N CYS A 193 -6.75 14.22 13.42
CA CYS A 193 -5.57 13.46 12.98
C CYS A 193 -4.31 14.35 12.92
N GLY A 194 -4.41 15.55 12.34
CA GLY A 194 -3.31 16.52 12.29
C GLY A 194 -2.86 16.98 13.68
N VAL A 195 -3.83 17.28 14.57
CA VAL A 195 -3.55 17.66 15.96
C VAL A 195 -2.88 16.53 16.73
N VAL A 196 -3.36 15.29 16.60
CA VAL A 196 -2.79 14.12 17.28
C VAL A 196 -1.36 13.85 16.79
N VAL A 197 -1.08 13.96 15.50
CA VAL A 197 0.27 13.81 14.95
C VAL A 197 1.22 14.89 15.49
N ALA A 198 0.80 16.15 15.45
CA ALA A 198 1.59 17.27 15.97
C ALA A 198 1.86 17.09 17.48
N TRP A 199 0.82 16.73 18.24
CA TRP A 199 0.92 16.47 19.67
C TRP A 199 1.84 15.27 19.97
N ALA A 200 1.70 14.15 19.26
CA ALA A 200 2.54 12.98 19.43
C ALA A 200 4.02 13.34 19.18
N ALA A 201 4.31 14.14 18.15
CA ALA A 201 5.67 14.59 17.84
C ALA A 201 6.25 15.51 18.94
N LEU A 202 5.46 16.47 19.46
CA LEU A 202 5.85 17.36 20.56
C LEU A 202 6.06 16.59 21.88
N ALA A 203 5.15 15.68 22.19
CA ALA A 203 5.12 14.91 23.42
C ALA A 203 6.00 13.64 23.38
N ALA A 204 6.62 13.31 22.24
CA ALA A 204 7.37 12.05 22.05
C ALA A 204 8.48 11.82 23.09
N GLY A 205 9.05 12.88 23.69
CA GLY A 205 10.03 12.74 24.76
C GLY A 205 9.46 12.31 26.13
N ARG A 206 8.12 12.38 26.30
CA ARG A 206 7.38 12.01 27.52
C ARG A 206 6.56 10.73 27.35
N LEU A 207 6.40 10.27 26.11
CA LEU A 207 5.64 9.08 25.78
C LEU A 207 6.59 7.89 25.63
N ASP A 208 6.13 6.72 26.05
CA ASP A 208 6.82 5.47 25.73
C ASP A 208 6.59 5.09 24.24
N VAL A 209 7.43 4.19 23.74
CA VAL A 209 7.39 3.69 22.35
C VAL A 209 6.02 3.10 22.02
N THR A 210 5.39 2.42 22.97
CA THR A 210 4.09 1.77 22.81
C THR A 210 2.97 2.80 22.55
N ARG A 211 2.92 3.89 23.32
CA ARG A 211 1.90 4.96 23.12
C ARG A 211 2.12 5.69 21.81
N ILE A 212 3.36 6.01 21.44
CA ILE A 212 3.65 6.64 20.15
C ILE A 212 3.21 5.72 19.00
N SER A 213 3.55 4.43 19.10
CA SER A 213 3.15 3.43 18.09
C SER A 213 1.63 3.32 17.95
N LEU A 214 0.91 3.29 19.07
CA LEU A 214 -0.56 3.24 19.10
C LEU A 214 -1.18 4.48 18.44
N LEU A 215 -0.65 5.67 18.71
CA LEU A 215 -1.16 6.92 18.11
C LEU A 215 -0.88 6.98 16.61
N LEU A 216 0.33 6.61 16.19
CA LEU A 216 0.68 6.55 14.76
C LEU A 216 -0.17 5.52 14.02
N PHE A 217 -0.41 4.35 14.63
CA PHE A 217 -1.33 3.34 14.11
C PHE A 217 -2.75 3.89 13.98
N ALA A 218 -3.27 4.51 15.05
CA ALA A 218 -4.63 5.06 15.08
C ALA A 218 -4.85 6.13 14.03
N VAL A 219 -3.91 7.07 13.87
CA VAL A 219 -4.01 8.12 12.85
C VAL A 219 -3.88 7.53 11.46
N SER A 220 -2.92 6.60 11.24
CA SER A 220 -2.77 5.94 9.95
C SER A 220 -4.05 5.22 9.54
N LEU A 221 -4.64 4.46 10.45
CA LEU A 221 -5.89 3.75 10.21
C LEU A 221 -7.05 4.71 9.97
N ALA A 222 -7.15 5.79 10.74
CA ALA A 222 -8.20 6.79 10.57
C ALA A 222 -8.14 7.45 9.19
N MET A 223 -6.95 7.83 8.72
CA MET A 223 -6.78 8.42 7.40
C MET A 223 -7.10 7.42 6.28
N MET A 224 -6.69 6.15 6.43
CA MET A 224 -6.98 5.12 5.43
C MET A 224 -8.47 4.78 5.37
N TRP A 225 -9.14 4.62 6.51
CA TRP A 225 -10.59 4.37 6.57
C TRP A 225 -11.44 5.57 6.12
N ALA A 226 -10.97 6.81 6.30
CA ALA A 226 -11.61 7.98 5.72
C ALA A 226 -11.66 7.93 4.18
N TYR A 227 -10.74 7.16 3.55
CA TYR A 227 -10.67 6.96 2.11
C TYR A 227 -11.31 5.63 1.68
N SER A 228 -10.88 4.49 2.23
CA SER A 228 -11.29 3.15 1.79
C SER A 228 -12.77 2.87 2.04
N LEU A 229 -13.39 3.50 3.05
CA LEU A 229 -14.82 3.31 3.34
C LEU A 229 -15.75 4.19 2.49
N ARG A 230 -15.20 5.01 1.59
CA ARG A 230 -16.00 5.70 0.56
C ARG A 230 -16.49 4.69 -0.48
N SER A 231 -17.45 5.11 -1.30
CA SER A 231 -18.10 4.28 -2.33
C SER A 231 -19.01 3.20 -1.75
N ASP A 232 -20.01 2.77 -2.53
CA ASP A 232 -20.94 1.73 -2.11
C ASP A 232 -20.27 0.34 -2.16
N LEU A 233 -19.37 0.12 -3.14
CA LEU A 233 -18.55 -1.09 -3.25
C LEU A 233 -17.09 -0.84 -2.83
N VAL A 234 -16.14 -0.78 -3.77
CA VAL A 234 -14.74 -0.41 -3.52
C VAL A 234 -14.47 0.97 -4.14
N TYR A 235 -13.38 1.63 -3.72
CA TYR A 235 -13.04 2.98 -4.18
C TYR A 235 -11.61 3.04 -4.71
N GLY A 236 -11.47 3.21 -6.03
CA GLY A 236 -10.18 3.32 -6.71
C GLY A 236 -10.21 2.74 -8.13
N PHE A 237 -9.07 2.77 -8.83
CA PHE A 237 -8.96 2.19 -10.18
C PHE A 237 -8.60 0.70 -10.11
N ASP A 238 -7.40 0.39 -9.63
CA ASP A 238 -6.88 -0.99 -9.57
C ASP A 238 -7.71 -1.88 -8.61
N ILE A 239 -8.20 -1.33 -7.50
CA ILE A 239 -8.94 -2.11 -6.48
C ILE A 239 -10.20 -2.78 -7.04
N SER A 240 -10.84 -2.20 -8.06
CA SER A 240 -12.03 -2.78 -8.69
C SER A 240 -11.67 -4.02 -9.51
N THR A 241 -10.52 -4.03 -10.18
CA THR A 241 -9.96 -5.24 -10.81
C THR A 241 -9.56 -6.28 -9.76
N GLU A 242 -8.90 -5.84 -8.68
CA GLU A 242 -8.52 -6.75 -7.57
C GLU A 242 -9.74 -7.40 -6.92
N TYR A 243 -10.82 -6.62 -6.72
CA TYR A 243 -12.10 -7.10 -6.18
C TYR A 243 -12.73 -8.14 -7.09
N ALA A 244 -12.72 -7.92 -8.41
CA ALA A 244 -13.23 -8.87 -9.38
C ALA A 244 -12.48 -10.21 -9.31
N VAL A 245 -11.14 -10.16 -9.29
CA VAL A 245 -10.26 -11.34 -9.18
C VAL A 245 -10.48 -12.10 -7.87
N ALA A 246 -10.57 -11.38 -6.75
CA ALA A 246 -10.82 -11.97 -5.44
C ALA A 246 -12.21 -12.64 -5.38
N THR A 247 -13.25 -11.93 -5.81
CA THR A 247 -14.63 -12.43 -5.85
C THR A 247 -14.75 -13.66 -6.73
N GLN A 248 -14.07 -13.66 -7.87
CA GLN A 248 -14.02 -14.81 -8.74
C GLN A 248 -13.36 -16.02 -8.06
N THR A 249 -12.20 -15.82 -7.42
CA THR A 249 -11.48 -16.90 -6.72
C THR A 249 -12.38 -17.53 -5.65
N VAL A 250 -13.10 -16.70 -4.90
CA VAL A 250 -14.07 -17.13 -3.88
C VAL A 250 -15.21 -17.94 -4.50
N ARG A 251 -15.82 -17.44 -5.59
CA ARG A 251 -16.94 -18.11 -6.28
C ARG A 251 -16.51 -19.45 -6.87
N ALA A 252 -15.32 -19.52 -7.47
CA ALA A 252 -14.78 -20.76 -8.02
C ALA A 252 -14.42 -21.77 -6.92
N GLY A 253 -14.04 -21.29 -5.73
CA GLY A 253 -13.57 -22.16 -4.64
C GLY A 253 -12.19 -22.77 -4.88
N VAL A 254 -11.48 -22.31 -5.90
CA VAL A 254 -10.16 -22.77 -6.34
C VAL A 254 -9.33 -21.57 -6.81
N TRP A 255 -8.02 -21.61 -6.58
CA TRP A 255 -7.10 -20.65 -7.19
C TRP A 255 -6.83 -21.04 -8.64
N GLN A 256 -7.33 -20.21 -9.55
CA GLN A 256 -7.10 -20.36 -10.99
C GLN A 256 -6.74 -19.01 -11.60
N MET A 257 -5.84 -19.03 -12.58
CA MET A 257 -5.52 -17.86 -13.40
C MET A 257 -6.55 -17.79 -14.54
N HIS A 258 -7.58 -16.98 -14.36
CA HIS A 258 -8.74 -16.92 -15.26
C HIS A 258 -8.44 -16.27 -16.61
N PRO A 259 -9.16 -16.63 -17.68
CA PRO A 259 -8.84 -17.69 -18.66
C PRO A 259 -7.49 -17.50 -19.40
N HIS A 260 -6.71 -16.48 -19.07
CA HIS A 260 -5.38 -16.22 -19.62
C HIS A 260 -4.37 -15.95 -18.49
N PRO A 261 -3.06 -16.19 -18.70
CA PRO A 261 -2.02 -15.80 -17.75
C PRO A 261 -2.06 -14.29 -17.49
N ASP A 262 -2.68 -13.90 -16.38
CA ASP A 262 -2.80 -12.52 -15.93
C ASP A 262 -1.96 -12.31 -14.66
N ALA A 263 -1.29 -11.16 -14.61
CA ALA A 263 -0.47 -10.75 -13.49
C ALA A 263 -1.29 -10.52 -12.21
N TYR A 264 -2.58 -10.19 -12.27
CA TYR A 264 -3.41 -10.07 -11.06
C TYR A 264 -3.77 -11.45 -10.49
N GLY A 265 -4.23 -12.39 -11.33
CA GLY A 265 -4.56 -13.77 -10.90
C GLY A 265 -3.39 -14.52 -10.27
N ALA A 266 -2.14 -14.15 -10.60
CA ALA A 266 -0.93 -14.72 -10.00
C ALA A 266 -0.63 -14.24 -8.57
N MET A 267 -1.31 -13.20 -8.06
CA MET A 267 -1.00 -12.58 -6.76
C MET A 267 -1.84 -13.20 -5.64
N LEU A 268 -1.21 -13.98 -4.76
CA LEU A 268 -1.88 -14.63 -3.62
C LEU A 268 -2.49 -13.64 -2.64
N SER A 269 -1.99 -12.41 -2.61
CA SER A 269 -2.49 -11.29 -1.80
C SER A 269 -3.91 -10.84 -2.18
N ILE A 270 -4.38 -11.15 -3.39
CA ILE A 270 -5.74 -10.81 -3.86
C ILE A 270 -6.53 -12.02 -4.38
N THR A 271 -5.96 -13.21 -4.33
CA THR A 271 -6.65 -14.47 -4.66
C THR A 271 -6.85 -15.31 -3.40
N VAL A 272 -5.84 -16.07 -3.01
CA VAL A 272 -5.89 -17.04 -1.91
C VAL A 272 -6.10 -16.37 -0.55
N LEU A 273 -5.40 -15.27 -0.26
CA LEU A 273 -5.50 -14.59 1.03
C LEU A 273 -6.92 -14.06 1.33
N PRO A 274 -7.55 -13.24 0.46
CA PRO A 274 -8.91 -12.77 0.74
C PRO A 274 -9.93 -13.92 0.68
N ALA A 275 -9.72 -14.93 -0.17
CA ALA A 275 -10.58 -16.11 -0.19
C ALA A 275 -10.54 -16.89 1.13
N GLN A 276 -9.35 -17.10 1.70
CA GLN A 276 -9.19 -17.75 2.99
C GLN A 276 -9.79 -16.90 4.13
N LEU A 277 -9.56 -15.58 4.13
CA LEU A 277 -10.17 -14.70 5.12
C LEU A 277 -11.70 -14.73 5.02
N HIS A 278 -12.27 -14.68 3.82
CA HIS A 278 -13.70 -14.81 3.60
C HIS A 278 -14.23 -16.17 4.07
N ALA A 279 -13.57 -17.27 3.71
CA ALA A 279 -13.99 -18.62 4.07
C ALA A 279 -14.00 -18.84 5.60
N LEU A 280 -12.99 -18.31 6.31
CA LEU A 280 -12.86 -18.49 7.76
C LEU A 280 -13.73 -17.51 8.56
N THR A 281 -13.87 -16.27 8.09
CA THR A 281 -14.54 -15.21 8.84
C THR A 281 -15.96 -14.92 8.38
N GLY A 282 -16.35 -15.28 7.15
CA GLY A 282 -17.65 -14.91 6.58
C GLY A 282 -17.76 -13.44 6.15
N ILE A 283 -16.70 -12.64 6.30
CA ILE A 283 -16.70 -11.22 5.91
C ILE A 283 -16.68 -11.10 4.38
N ASP A 284 -17.50 -10.21 3.83
CA ASP A 284 -17.51 -9.90 2.40
C ASP A 284 -16.14 -9.37 1.92
N ILE A 285 -15.77 -9.69 0.68
CA ILE A 285 -14.48 -9.33 0.08
C ILE A 285 -14.29 -7.81 0.03
N ALA A 286 -15.34 -7.04 -0.25
CA ALA A 286 -15.25 -5.59 -0.23
C ALA A 286 -14.89 -5.11 1.18
N MET A 287 -15.47 -5.68 2.23
CA MET A 287 -15.15 -5.31 3.60
C MET A 287 -13.75 -5.77 4.04
N ILE A 288 -13.25 -6.90 3.51
CA ILE A 288 -11.84 -7.31 3.71
C ILE A 288 -10.89 -6.25 3.14
N PHE A 289 -11.15 -5.76 1.92
CA PHE A 289 -10.33 -4.71 1.30
C PHE A 289 -10.53 -3.33 1.93
N LYS A 290 -11.75 -2.97 2.35
CA LYS A 290 -12.03 -1.66 2.96
C LYS A 290 -11.56 -1.55 4.40
N LEU A 291 -11.60 -2.65 5.17
CA LEU A 291 -11.28 -2.65 6.60
C LEU A 291 -9.98 -3.39 6.93
N ALA A 292 -9.91 -4.69 6.64
CA ALA A 292 -8.88 -5.57 7.18
C ALA A 292 -7.50 -5.29 6.58
N TYR A 293 -7.44 -5.03 5.27
CA TYR A 293 -6.18 -4.73 4.58
C TYR A 293 -5.59 -3.38 5.04
N PRO A 294 -6.35 -2.27 5.04
CA PRO A 294 -5.91 -1.01 5.62
C PRO A 294 -5.54 -1.10 7.11
N ALA A 295 -6.28 -1.87 7.92
CA ALA A 295 -5.96 -2.08 9.33
C ALA A 295 -4.62 -2.80 9.52
N THR A 296 -4.33 -3.78 8.67
CA THR A 296 -3.03 -4.46 8.67
C THR A 296 -1.93 -3.53 8.16
N PHE A 297 -2.22 -2.77 7.09
CA PHE A 297 -1.28 -1.86 6.46
C PHE A 297 -0.93 -0.64 7.32
N ALA A 298 -1.80 -0.20 8.23
CA ALA A 298 -1.49 0.85 9.20
C ALA A 298 -0.25 0.55 10.07
N MET A 299 0.15 -0.73 10.20
CA MET A 299 1.42 -1.12 10.83
C MET A 299 2.66 -0.67 10.06
N PHE A 300 2.52 -0.29 8.78
CA PHE A 300 3.61 0.22 7.96
C PHE A 300 4.24 1.48 8.59
N VAL A 301 3.41 2.46 8.97
CA VAL A 301 3.86 3.71 9.61
C VAL A 301 4.54 3.42 10.96
N VAL A 302 4.01 2.47 11.73
CA VAL A 302 4.61 2.02 12.99
C VAL A 302 5.97 1.36 12.76
N GLY A 303 6.11 0.53 11.72
CA GLY A 303 7.39 -0.09 11.39
C GLY A 303 8.44 0.94 10.94
N ILE A 304 8.06 2.01 10.22
CA ILE A 304 8.96 3.14 9.93
C ILE A 304 9.44 3.82 11.22
N PHE A 305 8.53 4.10 12.14
CA PHE A 305 8.89 4.66 13.46
C PHE A 305 9.90 3.76 14.19
N ASN A 306 9.67 2.44 14.22
CA ASN A 306 10.57 1.49 14.87
C ASN A 306 11.95 1.43 14.21
N ILE A 307 12.03 1.49 12.87
CA ILE A 307 13.32 1.56 12.17
C ILE A 307 14.02 2.87 12.51
N ALA A 308 13.31 4.00 12.43
CA ALA A 308 13.85 5.33 12.71
C ALA A 308 14.34 5.47 14.15
N GLY A 309 13.63 4.89 15.12
CA GLY A 309 13.98 4.89 16.55
C GLY A 309 15.33 4.23 16.87
N ARG A 310 15.92 3.50 15.93
CA ARG A 310 17.28 2.94 16.07
C ARG A 310 18.39 3.95 15.80
N PHE A 311 18.06 5.05 15.12
CA PHE A 311 19.02 6.06 14.66
C PHE A 311 18.74 7.44 15.24
N LEU A 312 17.52 7.66 15.70
CA LEU A 312 16.98 8.97 16.01
C LEU A 312 16.33 8.99 17.40
N PRO A 313 16.42 10.12 18.13
CA PRO A 313 15.62 10.33 19.33
C PRO A 313 14.12 10.20 19.04
N PRO A 314 13.27 9.86 20.02
CA PRO A 314 11.83 9.61 19.82
C PRO A 314 11.09 10.72 19.05
N ARG A 315 11.42 12.00 19.30
CA ARG A 315 10.84 13.16 18.58
C ARG A 315 11.14 13.14 17.09
N TRP A 316 12.37 12.84 16.72
CA TRP A 316 12.80 12.76 15.33
C TRP A 316 12.26 11.50 14.65
N ALA A 317 12.28 10.36 15.35
CA ALA A 317 11.70 9.11 14.84
C ALA A 317 10.18 9.23 14.59
N THR A 318 9.44 9.89 15.49
CA THR A 318 8.01 10.17 15.32
C THR A 318 7.78 11.05 14.09
N LEU A 319 8.62 12.07 13.89
CA LEU A 319 8.51 12.96 12.75
C LEU A 319 8.87 12.28 11.42
N THR A 320 9.81 11.32 11.42
CA THR A 320 10.09 10.46 10.26
C THR A 320 8.86 9.66 9.85
N ALA A 321 8.19 9.02 10.80
CA ALA A 321 6.98 8.25 10.52
C ALA A 321 5.81 9.15 10.10
N ALA A 322 5.66 10.32 10.73
CA ALA A 322 4.68 11.32 10.34
C ALA A 322 4.93 11.81 8.90
N TYR A 323 6.17 12.09 8.52
CA TYR A 323 6.52 12.49 7.15
C TYR A 323 6.09 11.46 6.10
N VAL A 324 6.22 10.16 6.40
CA VAL A 324 5.75 9.08 5.52
C VAL A 324 4.22 9.02 5.49
N LEU A 325 3.56 9.09 6.65
CA LEU A 325 2.10 9.06 6.76
C LEU A 325 1.40 10.19 5.98
N VAL A 326 1.97 11.41 6.03
CA VAL A 326 1.36 12.59 5.37
C VAL A 326 1.55 12.60 3.86
N GLN A 327 2.30 11.66 3.29
CA GLN A 327 2.32 11.47 1.84
C GLN A 327 0.96 10.94 1.39
N GLY A 328 0.26 11.65 0.50
CA GLY A 328 -1.07 11.23 0.02
C GLY A 328 -1.07 9.79 -0.53
N GLY A 329 0.06 9.33 -1.07
CA GLY A 329 0.25 7.95 -1.49
C GLY A 329 0.01 6.89 -0.39
N VAL A 330 0.41 7.15 0.86
CA VAL A 330 0.29 6.18 1.95
C VAL A 330 -1.15 6.04 2.45
N SER A 331 -1.86 7.16 2.62
CA SER A 331 -3.18 7.19 3.24
C SER A 331 -4.35 7.17 2.26
N GLN A 332 -4.13 7.50 0.98
CA GLN A 332 -5.17 7.54 -0.05
C GLN A 332 -4.89 6.54 -1.16
N GLN A 333 -3.69 6.53 -1.74
CA GLN A 333 -3.42 5.65 -2.89
C GLN A 333 -3.33 4.17 -2.51
N LEU A 334 -2.69 3.82 -1.39
CA LEU A 334 -2.50 2.42 -1.01
C LEU A 334 -3.78 1.68 -0.60
N PRO A 335 -4.74 2.30 0.11
CA PRO A 335 -6.04 1.64 0.34
C PRO A 335 -6.85 1.33 -0.94
N ALA A 336 -6.46 1.89 -2.10
CA ALA A 336 -6.98 1.53 -3.41
C ALA A 336 -6.12 0.45 -4.14
N LEU A 337 -5.23 -0.25 -3.42
CA LEU A 337 -4.24 -1.20 -3.94
C LEU A 337 -3.99 -2.35 -2.95
N ALA A 338 -4.98 -3.20 -2.71
CA ALA A 338 -4.93 -4.25 -1.69
C ALA A 338 -3.72 -5.20 -1.88
N ARG A 339 -3.37 -5.59 -3.11
CA ARG A 339 -2.16 -6.40 -3.38
C ARG A 339 -0.87 -5.71 -2.91
N GLN A 340 -0.78 -4.39 -3.10
CA GLN A 340 0.42 -3.62 -2.79
C GLN A 340 0.54 -3.30 -1.29
N GLU A 341 -0.59 -3.13 -0.58
CA GLU A 341 -0.60 -2.99 0.88
C GLU A 341 0.11 -4.17 1.55
N ILE A 342 -0.28 -5.40 1.18
CA ILE A 342 0.32 -6.64 1.70
C ILE A 342 1.80 -6.73 1.31
N ALA A 343 2.14 -6.42 0.06
CA ALA A 343 3.52 -6.44 -0.42
C ALA A 343 4.42 -5.44 0.34
N LEU A 344 3.96 -4.23 0.62
CA LEU A 344 4.76 -3.24 1.33
C LEU A 344 4.99 -3.59 2.81
N LEU A 345 4.10 -4.37 3.43
CA LEU A 345 4.37 -4.96 4.75
C LEU A 345 5.49 -6.00 4.68
N PHE A 346 5.50 -6.87 3.67
CA PHE A 346 6.61 -7.81 3.47
C PHE A 346 7.92 -7.09 3.16
N PHE A 347 7.87 -6.04 2.35
CA PHE A 347 9.04 -5.21 2.06
C PHE A 347 9.59 -4.56 3.33
N LEU A 348 8.72 -3.99 4.17
CA LEU A 348 9.12 -3.38 5.44
C LEU A 348 9.66 -4.42 6.44
N ALA A 349 9.04 -5.59 6.53
CA ALA A 349 9.52 -6.70 7.36
C ALA A 349 10.88 -7.24 6.86
N LEU A 350 11.08 -7.32 5.55
CA LEU A 350 12.36 -7.65 4.92
C LEU A 350 13.43 -6.60 5.28
N CYS A 351 13.13 -5.30 5.14
CA CYS A 351 14.02 -4.22 5.55
C CYS A 351 14.37 -4.31 7.04
N ALA A 352 13.39 -4.53 7.92
CA ALA A 352 13.62 -4.71 9.35
C ALA A 352 14.57 -5.90 9.62
N ALA A 353 14.34 -7.06 8.97
CA ALA A 353 15.19 -8.25 9.13
C ALA A 353 16.62 -8.03 8.60
N LEU A 354 16.78 -7.28 7.51
CA LEU A 354 18.09 -6.91 6.97
C LEU A 354 18.86 -5.96 7.88
N LEU A 355 18.15 -5.09 8.60
CA LEU A 355 18.72 -4.12 9.52
C LEU A 355 18.89 -4.69 10.94
N GLU A 356 18.24 -5.79 11.31
CA GLU A 356 18.34 -6.32 12.67
C GLU A 356 19.65 -7.09 12.93
N ILE A 357 20.71 -6.34 13.18
CA ILE A 357 22.06 -6.90 13.38
C ILE A 357 22.20 -7.69 14.68
N SER A 358 21.38 -7.42 15.71
CA SER A 358 21.45 -8.09 17.01
C SER A 358 20.77 -9.46 17.04
N MET A 359 19.91 -9.74 16.05
CA MET A 359 19.24 -11.04 15.93
C MET A 359 20.25 -12.14 15.56
N PRO A 360 20.14 -13.35 16.16
CA PRO A 360 20.96 -14.50 15.78
C PRO A 360 20.87 -14.79 14.28
N ARG A 361 21.98 -15.28 13.71
CA ARG A 361 22.16 -15.43 12.27
C ARG A 361 21.08 -16.29 11.62
N VAL A 362 20.73 -17.44 12.22
CA VAL A 362 19.81 -18.42 11.62
C VAL A 362 18.38 -17.88 11.53
N PRO A 363 17.70 -17.45 12.62
CA PRO A 363 16.36 -16.87 12.53
C PRO A 363 16.30 -15.70 11.55
N ARG A 364 17.32 -14.84 11.55
CA ARG A 364 17.39 -13.70 10.63
C ARG A 364 17.46 -14.12 9.17
N LEU A 365 18.29 -15.12 8.83
CA LEU A 365 18.38 -15.63 7.47
C LEU A 365 17.08 -16.28 7.01
N VAL A 366 16.42 -17.03 7.89
CA VAL A 366 15.12 -17.65 7.56
C VAL A 366 14.04 -16.60 7.34
N LEU A 367 13.94 -15.56 8.18
CA LEU A 367 12.99 -14.46 7.96
C LEU A 367 13.21 -13.77 6.62
N VAL A 368 14.46 -13.49 6.26
CA VAL A 368 14.80 -12.91 4.95
C VAL A 368 14.41 -13.83 3.80
N ALA A 369 14.69 -15.14 3.93
CA ALA A 369 14.34 -16.16 2.95
C ALA A 369 12.82 -16.38 2.84
N LEU A 370 12.03 -15.97 3.82
CA LEU A 370 10.56 -16.01 3.80
C LEU A 370 9.96 -14.72 3.22
N PHE A 371 10.39 -13.55 3.68
CA PHE A 371 9.80 -12.28 3.26
C PHE A 371 10.10 -11.92 1.80
N GLY A 372 11.25 -12.33 1.26
CA GLY A 372 11.56 -12.14 -0.17
C GLY A 372 10.55 -12.84 -1.09
N PRO A 373 10.39 -14.17 -1.00
CA PRO A 373 9.37 -14.90 -1.75
C PRO A 373 7.93 -14.47 -1.43
N ALA A 374 7.61 -14.14 -0.17
CA ALA A 374 6.29 -13.63 0.18
C ALA A 374 5.96 -12.31 -0.53
N LEU A 375 6.95 -11.43 -0.70
CA LEU A 375 6.81 -10.21 -1.50
C LEU A 375 6.55 -10.52 -2.99
N VAL A 376 7.25 -11.52 -3.55
CA VAL A 376 7.11 -11.96 -4.95
C VAL A 376 5.69 -12.42 -5.25
N VAL A 377 5.12 -13.28 -4.41
CA VAL A 377 3.76 -13.80 -4.60
C VAL A 377 2.67 -12.79 -4.21
N ALA A 378 3.02 -11.68 -3.56
CA ALA A 378 2.08 -10.64 -3.16
C ALA A 378 1.96 -9.51 -4.20
N HIS A 379 3.07 -9.03 -4.78
CA HIS A 379 3.02 -7.99 -5.82
C HIS A 379 4.29 -7.93 -6.67
N TYR A 380 4.14 -8.14 -7.98
CA TYR A 380 5.26 -8.23 -8.92
C TYR A 380 6.09 -6.94 -9.03
N SER A 381 5.47 -5.77 -9.18
CA SER A 381 6.23 -4.53 -9.34
C SER A 381 6.99 -4.15 -8.06
N SER A 382 6.40 -4.39 -6.89
CA SER A 382 7.08 -4.16 -5.61
C SER A 382 8.22 -5.15 -5.38
N ALA A 383 8.08 -6.39 -5.86
CA ALA A 383 9.16 -7.37 -5.87
C ALA A 383 10.31 -6.92 -6.79
N TYR A 384 10.02 -6.48 -8.02
CA TYR A 384 11.04 -5.96 -8.94
C TYR A 384 11.79 -4.75 -8.35
N PHE A 385 11.09 -3.82 -7.71
CA PHE A 385 11.73 -2.72 -6.99
C PHE A 385 12.69 -3.23 -5.90
N ALA A 386 12.25 -4.19 -5.08
CA ALA A 386 13.07 -4.75 -4.00
C ALA A 386 14.29 -5.50 -4.55
N LEU A 387 14.14 -6.25 -5.64
CA LEU A 387 15.25 -6.95 -6.30
C LEU A 387 16.27 -5.97 -6.87
N MET A 388 15.82 -4.87 -7.51
CA MET A 388 16.72 -3.82 -8.00
C MET A 388 17.48 -3.14 -6.85
N MET A 389 16.80 -2.86 -5.73
CA MET A 389 17.44 -2.33 -4.53
C MET A 389 18.49 -3.29 -3.97
N LEU A 390 18.16 -4.57 -3.82
CA LEU A 390 19.06 -5.59 -3.27
C LEU A 390 20.26 -5.85 -4.20
N PHE A 391 20.02 -5.93 -5.50
CA PHE A 391 21.07 -6.08 -6.51
C PHE A 391 22.03 -4.89 -6.47
N GLY A 392 21.51 -3.65 -6.51
CA GLY A 392 22.34 -2.45 -6.38
C GLY A 392 23.14 -2.42 -5.07
N ALA A 393 22.55 -2.88 -3.96
CA ALA A 393 23.24 -2.95 -2.68
C ALA A 393 24.40 -3.97 -2.70
N VAL A 394 24.24 -5.11 -3.38
CA VAL A 394 25.32 -6.10 -3.58
C VAL A 394 26.41 -5.52 -4.48
N VAL A 395 26.06 -4.89 -5.60
CA VAL A 395 27.01 -4.25 -6.51
C VAL A 395 27.85 -3.19 -5.79
N ILE A 396 27.22 -2.29 -5.03
CA ILE A 396 27.95 -1.27 -4.26
C ILE A 396 28.87 -1.92 -3.22
N GLN A 397 28.44 -2.99 -2.55
CA GLN A 397 29.29 -3.72 -1.61
C GLN A 397 30.50 -4.36 -2.28
N ILE A 398 30.34 -4.96 -3.47
CA ILE A 398 31.45 -5.52 -4.27
C ILE A 398 32.44 -4.41 -4.65
N LEU A 399 31.95 -3.30 -5.22
CA LEU A 399 32.79 -2.16 -5.60
C LEU A 399 33.57 -1.60 -4.40
N LEU A 400 32.94 -1.50 -3.23
CA LEU A 400 33.62 -1.09 -2.01
C LEU A 400 34.62 -2.13 -1.50
N GLY A 401 34.35 -3.42 -1.68
CA GLY A 401 35.28 -4.51 -1.39
C GLY A 401 36.54 -4.40 -2.23
N LEU A 402 36.39 -4.13 -3.53
CA LEU A 402 37.49 -3.94 -4.47
C LEU A 402 38.31 -2.68 -4.13
N LEU A 403 37.64 -1.55 -3.84
CA LEU A 403 38.31 -0.27 -3.60
C LEU A 403 38.93 -0.13 -2.20
N ARG A 404 38.34 -0.74 -1.17
CA ARG A 404 38.73 -0.51 0.24
C ARG A 404 39.15 -1.77 1.00
N ARG A 405 39.17 -2.96 0.36
CA ARG A 405 39.55 -4.27 0.94
C ARG A 405 38.92 -4.60 2.31
N THR A 406 37.81 -3.96 2.68
CA THR A 406 37.22 -4.00 4.04
C THR A 406 35.71 -4.18 4.04
N ALA A 407 35.05 -4.15 2.87
CA ALA A 407 33.61 -4.36 2.76
C ALA A 407 33.32 -5.78 2.24
N ALA A 408 32.95 -6.68 3.15
CA ALA A 408 32.44 -8.00 2.77
C ALA A 408 30.94 -7.92 2.44
N ILE A 409 30.50 -8.68 1.43
CA ILE A 409 29.08 -8.83 1.10
C ILE A 409 28.38 -9.43 2.32
N ARG A 410 27.32 -8.76 2.78
CA ARG A 410 26.50 -9.31 3.85
C ARG A 410 25.65 -10.45 3.34
N TRP A 411 25.88 -11.64 3.90
CA TRP A 411 25.14 -12.86 3.57
C TRP A 411 23.62 -12.72 3.65
N THR A 412 23.08 -11.86 4.51
CA THR A 412 21.65 -11.59 4.57
C THR A 412 21.12 -10.89 3.33
N VAL A 413 21.86 -9.91 2.79
CA VAL A 413 21.47 -9.21 1.55
C VAL A 413 21.60 -10.14 0.35
N ALA A 414 22.68 -10.92 0.30
CA ALA A 414 22.88 -11.93 -0.75
C ALA A 414 21.79 -13.02 -0.71
N MET A 415 21.43 -13.51 0.49
CA MET A 415 20.34 -14.47 0.65
C MET A 415 19.00 -13.89 0.18
N ALA A 416 18.66 -12.66 0.61
CA ALA A 416 17.43 -11.98 0.18
C ALA A 416 17.34 -11.89 -1.36
N LEU A 417 18.45 -11.51 -2.00
CA LEU A 417 18.53 -11.39 -3.45
C LEU A 417 18.39 -12.76 -4.11
N ALA A 418 19.14 -13.76 -3.64
CA ALA A 418 19.12 -15.11 -4.21
C ALA A 418 17.72 -15.75 -4.10
N THR A 419 17.11 -15.72 -2.92
CA THR A 419 15.76 -16.28 -2.71
C THR A 419 14.70 -15.49 -3.46
N GLY A 420 14.84 -14.15 -3.52
CA GLY A 420 13.91 -13.30 -4.27
C GLY A 420 14.00 -13.53 -5.78
N VAL A 421 15.21 -13.62 -6.35
CA VAL A 421 15.40 -13.92 -7.77
C VAL A 421 14.90 -15.32 -8.12
N ALA A 422 15.27 -16.33 -7.32
CA ALA A 422 14.84 -17.70 -7.54
C ALA A 422 13.32 -17.83 -7.49
N SER A 423 12.68 -17.26 -6.47
CA SER A 423 11.21 -17.27 -6.35
C SER A 423 10.54 -16.48 -7.47
N ALA A 424 11.04 -15.31 -7.87
CA ALA A 424 10.49 -14.55 -9.00
C ALA A 424 10.61 -15.31 -10.32
N ALA A 425 11.76 -15.94 -10.58
CA ALA A 425 11.98 -16.73 -11.78
C ALA A 425 11.06 -17.95 -11.85
N LEU A 426 10.88 -18.67 -10.73
CA LEU A 426 9.99 -19.82 -10.64
C LEU A 426 8.50 -19.41 -10.70
N TRP A 427 8.12 -18.39 -9.94
CA TRP A 427 6.73 -17.96 -9.83
C TRP A 427 6.22 -17.33 -11.12
N TYR A 428 6.91 -16.31 -11.66
CA TYR A 428 6.45 -15.60 -12.86
C TYR A 428 6.73 -16.36 -14.16
N GLY A 429 7.71 -17.28 -14.14
CA GLY A 429 8.04 -18.14 -15.27
C GLY A 429 7.13 -19.37 -15.33
N PRO A 430 7.61 -20.56 -14.92
CA PRO A 430 6.89 -21.82 -15.13
C PRO A 430 5.60 -21.96 -14.34
N ILE A 431 5.48 -21.38 -13.13
CA ILE A 431 4.31 -21.61 -12.27
C ILE A 431 3.09 -20.82 -12.76
N THR A 432 3.25 -19.51 -12.97
CA THR A 432 2.11 -18.64 -13.30
C THR A 432 2.10 -18.14 -14.74
N GLN A 433 3.24 -18.21 -15.45
CA GLN A 433 3.39 -17.66 -16.80
C GLN A 433 2.94 -16.19 -16.92
N SER A 434 2.99 -15.45 -15.80
CA SER A 434 2.48 -14.07 -15.66
C SER A 434 3.51 -13.00 -16.05
N ALA A 435 4.58 -13.40 -16.73
CA ALA A 435 5.65 -12.54 -17.21
C ALA A 435 5.26 -11.60 -18.38
N SER A 436 3.96 -11.36 -18.62
CA SER A 436 3.47 -10.49 -19.70
C SER A 436 4.06 -9.07 -19.62
N ASN A 437 4.28 -8.54 -18.42
CA ASN A 437 4.97 -7.26 -18.18
C ASN A 437 6.44 -7.28 -18.65
N LEU A 438 7.13 -8.40 -18.51
CA LEU A 438 8.48 -8.59 -19.06
C LEU A 438 8.43 -8.74 -20.59
N GLY A 439 7.34 -9.27 -21.13
CA GLY A 439 7.03 -9.25 -22.55
C GLY A 439 6.92 -7.82 -23.10
N GLN A 440 6.17 -6.94 -22.44
CA GLN A 440 6.08 -5.53 -22.81
C GLN A 440 7.44 -4.83 -22.71
N LEU A 441 8.21 -5.07 -21.64
CA LEU A 441 9.57 -4.56 -21.52
C LEU A 441 10.48 -5.07 -22.63
N ARG A 442 10.41 -6.36 -22.98
CA ARG A 442 11.17 -6.96 -24.09
C ARG A 442 10.78 -6.32 -25.42
N THR A 443 9.48 -6.15 -25.68
CA THR A 443 8.97 -5.49 -26.88
C THR A 443 9.48 -4.07 -26.97
N ALA A 444 9.38 -3.29 -25.89
CA ALA A 444 9.91 -1.93 -25.82
C ALA A 444 11.44 -1.90 -26.02
N LEU A 445 12.20 -2.80 -25.39
CA LEU A 445 13.65 -2.91 -25.60
C LEU A 445 14.01 -3.30 -27.05
N SER A 446 13.20 -4.15 -27.68
CA SER A 446 13.43 -4.61 -29.06
C SER A 446 13.02 -3.60 -30.13
N SER A 447 12.03 -2.75 -29.83
CA SER A 447 11.53 -1.71 -30.75
C SER A 447 12.25 -0.39 -30.57
N ASP A 448 12.44 0.04 -29.33
CA ASP A 448 12.90 1.38 -28.96
C ASP A 448 14.31 1.41 -28.35
N GLY A 449 14.90 0.25 -28.04
CA GLY A 449 16.16 0.12 -27.30
C GLY A 449 16.00 0.42 -25.80
N LEU A 450 17.10 0.28 -25.02
CA LEU A 450 17.11 0.70 -23.61
C LEU A 450 17.20 2.23 -23.52
N GLN A 451 16.05 2.89 -23.37
CA GLN A 451 15.99 4.35 -23.23
C GLN A 451 16.08 4.74 -21.76
N LEU A 452 17.29 5.13 -21.33
CA LEU A 452 17.55 5.63 -19.98
C LEU A 452 17.10 7.09 -19.77
N LEU A 453 16.80 7.81 -20.86
CA LEU A 453 16.39 9.22 -20.85
C LEU A 453 14.95 9.40 -21.39
N PRO A 454 14.29 10.54 -21.10
CA PRO A 454 12.90 10.78 -21.49
C PRO A 454 12.69 10.81 -23.02
N HIS A 455 11.53 10.32 -23.48
CA HIS A 455 11.16 10.25 -24.90
C HIS A 455 10.49 11.53 -25.44
N ASP A 456 9.94 12.39 -24.57
CA ASP A 456 9.21 13.61 -24.95
C ASP A 456 10.14 14.58 -25.71
N LYS A 457 10.04 14.58 -27.05
CA LYS A 457 10.70 15.53 -27.96
C LYS A 457 10.17 16.95 -27.70
N GLY A 458 10.68 17.62 -26.67
CA GLY A 458 10.34 19.01 -26.35
C GLY A 458 10.39 19.39 -24.86
N LYS A 459 10.38 18.42 -23.93
CA LYS A 459 10.53 18.71 -22.49
C LYS A 459 11.97 18.46 -22.06
N GLY A 460 12.63 19.48 -21.51
CA GLY A 460 13.97 19.30 -20.91
C GLY A 460 13.94 18.26 -19.76
N ILE A 461 15.07 17.62 -19.48
CA ILE A 461 15.20 16.54 -18.47
C ILE A 461 14.65 16.94 -17.10
N ILE A 462 14.82 18.20 -16.72
CA ILE A 462 14.31 18.75 -15.45
C ILE A 462 12.77 18.83 -15.47
N ALA A 463 12.17 19.27 -16.57
CA ALA A 463 10.71 19.32 -16.72
C ALA A 463 10.11 17.91 -16.76
N ALA A 464 10.78 16.95 -17.43
CA ALA A 464 10.38 15.54 -17.42
C ALA A 464 10.43 14.94 -15.99
N TYR A 465 11.48 15.25 -15.22
CA TYR A 465 11.60 14.80 -13.82
C TYR A 465 10.56 15.42 -12.88
N LEU A 466 10.22 16.70 -13.08
CA LEU A 466 9.28 17.45 -12.25
C LEU A 466 7.81 17.15 -12.58
N SER A 467 7.49 16.87 -13.85
CA SER A 467 6.12 16.62 -14.32
C SER A 467 5.59 15.22 -14.00
N GLY A 468 6.43 14.32 -13.46
CA GLY A 468 5.97 13.07 -12.85
C GLY A 468 5.26 12.07 -13.79
N GLY A 469 5.36 12.26 -15.10
CA GLY A 469 4.72 11.38 -16.09
C GLY A 469 3.19 11.47 -16.12
N GLU A 470 2.57 12.57 -15.66
CA GLU A 470 1.14 12.79 -15.93
C GLU A 470 0.91 12.82 -17.45
N GLY A 471 0.04 11.92 -17.92
CA GLY A 471 -0.29 11.80 -19.35
C GLY A 471 -0.82 13.12 -19.90
N ALA A 472 -0.41 13.48 -21.12
CA ALA A 472 -0.84 14.73 -21.73
C ALA A 472 -2.36 14.78 -21.88
N THR A 473 -2.99 15.92 -21.58
CA THR A 473 -4.41 16.12 -21.90
C THR A 473 -4.52 16.66 -23.32
N ILE A 474 -5.39 16.06 -24.14
CA ILE A 474 -5.68 16.50 -25.50
C ILE A 474 -7.13 16.97 -25.61
N SER A 475 -7.42 17.80 -26.61
CA SER A 475 -8.78 18.24 -26.90
C SER A 475 -9.64 17.10 -27.45
N ALA A 476 -10.96 17.23 -27.33
CA ALA A 476 -11.93 16.29 -27.86
C ALA A 476 -11.79 16.09 -29.37
N ALA A 477 -11.47 17.16 -30.11
CA ALA A 477 -11.26 17.09 -31.56
C ALA A 477 -9.99 16.31 -31.94
N GLU A 478 -8.89 16.53 -31.21
CA GLU A 478 -7.65 15.79 -31.43
C GLU A 478 -7.81 14.31 -31.04
N TYR A 479 -8.51 14.04 -29.94
CA TYR A 479 -8.87 12.69 -29.54
C TYR A 479 -9.72 11.97 -30.61
N ASP A 480 -10.78 12.61 -31.12
CA ASP A 480 -11.63 12.05 -32.18
C ASP A 480 -10.81 11.73 -33.45
N LYS A 481 -9.88 12.63 -33.83
CA LYS A 481 -8.95 12.39 -34.94
C LYS A 481 -8.07 11.15 -34.70
N GLN A 482 -7.39 11.07 -33.55
CA GLN A 482 -6.49 9.95 -33.24
C GLN A 482 -7.23 8.62 -33.12
N VAL A 483 -8.45 8.62 -32.58
CA VAL A 483 -9.30 7.43 -32.47
C VAL A 483 -9.74 6.94 -33.85
N ARG A 484 -10.13 7.83 -34.76
CA ARG A 484 -10.45 7.46 -36.15
C ARG A 484 -9.26 6.80 -36.84
N GLU A 485 -8.06 7.35 -36.65
CA GLU A 485 -6.82 6.77 -37.20
C GLU A 485 -6.52 5.40 -36.58
N LEU A 486 -6.68 5.25 -35.26
CA LEU A 486 -6.42 4.01 -34.53
C LEU A 486 -7.32 2.85 -34.98
N TYR A 487 -8.61 3.15 -35.22
CA TYR A 487 -9.62 2.16 -35.59
C TYR A 487 -9.86 2.04 -37.10
N ALA A 488 -9.19 2.85 -37.93
CA ALA A 488 -9.30 2.76 -39.38
C ALA A 488 -8.97 1.34 -39.87
N GLY A 489 -9.91 0.73 -40.60
CA GLY A 489 -9.74 -0.61 -41.19
C GLY A 489 -9.80 -1.78 -40.19
N ARG A 490 -10.14 -1.54 -38.91
CA ARG A 490 -10.36 -2.63 -37.94
C ARG A 490 -11.70 -3.32 -38.18
N LYS A 491 -11.69 -4.60 -38.50
CA LYS A 491 -12.91 -5.38 -38.85
C LYS A 491 -13.97 -5.43 -37.75
N TYR A 492 -13.57 -5.32 -36.48
CA TYR A 492 -14.49 -5.33 -35.34
C TYR A 492 -15.11 -3.96 -35.04
N VAL A 493 -14.74 -2.91 -35.78
CA VAL A 493 -15.35 -1.58 -35.69
C VAL A 493 -16.21 -1.36 -36.92
N SER A 494 -17.51 -1.16 -36.70
CA SER A 494 -18.50 -0.91 -37.76
C SER A 494 -19.37 0.26 -37.32
N PRO A 495 -18.96 1.51 -37.59
CA PRO A 495 -19.65 2.69 -37.07
C PRO A 495 -21.08 2.81 -37.63
N PRO A 496 -22.06 3.21 -36.80
CA PRO A 496 -23.39 3.55 -37.30
C PRO A 496 -23.36 4.69 -38.34
N PRO A 497 -24.39 4.81 -39.20
CA PRO A 497 -24.49 5.92 -40.15
C PRO A 497 -24.38 7.29 -39.46
N GLY A 498 -23.68 8.23 -40.10
CA GLY A 498 -23.49 9.59 -39.54
C GLY A 498 -22.40 9.71 -38.48
N ALA A 499 -21.64 8.65 -38.16
CA ALA A 499 -20.52 8.70 -37.22
C ALA A 499 -19.42 9.72 -37.60
N THR A 500 -19.31 10.04 -38.89
CA THR A 500 -18.34 11.02 -39.43
C THR A 500 -18.95 12.40 -39.71
N ASP A 501 -20.25 12.58 -39.44
CA ASP A 501 -20.94 13.86 -39.64
C ASP A 501 -20.36 14.91 -38.67
N PRO A 502 -19.95 16.10 -39.15
CA PRO A 502 -19.47 17.19 -38.29
C PRO A 502 -20.41 17.57 -37.14
N ARG A 503 -21.71 17.33 -37.27
CA ARG A 503 -22.70 17.55 -36.20
C ARG A 503 -22.48 16.64 -34.98
N ASN A 504 -21.91 15.46 -35.20
CA ASN A 504 -21.60 14.46 -34.18
C ASN A 504 -20.14 14.54 -33.69
N ALA A 505 -19.37 15.54 -34.13
CA ALA A 505 -18.01 15.75 -33.68
C ALA A 505 -17.96 15.98 -32.16
N LEU A 506 -16.99 15.35 -31.50
CA LEU A 506 -16.82 15.47 -30.06
C LEU A 506 -16.45 16.91 -29.66
N ARG A 507 -16.96 17.36 -28.51
CA ARG A 507 -16.72 18.69 -27.96
C ARG A 507 -16.10 18.59 -26.58
N ASP A 508 -15.19 19.50 -26.26
CA ASP A 508 -14.58 19.57 -24.94
C ASP A 508 -15.64 19.80 -23.85
N ARG A 509 -15.54 19.04 -22.76
CA ARG A 509 -16.40 19.22 -21.60
C ARG A 509 -15.65 18.86 -20.32
N SER A 510 -14.76 19.72 -19.88
CA SER A 510 -14.02 19.54 -18.62
C SER A 510 -14.92 19.73 -17.39
N LEU A 511 -14.45 19.30 -16.22
CA LEU A 511 -15.04 19.78 -14.97
C LEU A 511 -14.74 21.29 -14.84
N PRO A 512 -15.71 22.09 -14.35
CA PRO A 512 -15.38 23.41 -13.83
C PRO A 512 -14.31 23.24 -12.75
N LYS A 513 -13.15 23.88 -12.95
CA LYS A 513 -12.11 23.91 -11.94
C LYS A 513 -12.62 24.80 -10.82
N GLU A 514 -12.87 24.24 -9.64
CA GLU A 514 -13.20 25.06 -8.47
C GLU A 514 -11.98 25.97 -8.21
N GLU A 515 -12.17 27.28 -8.33
CA GLU A 515 -11.09 28.24 -8.15
C GLU A 515 -10.72 28.36 -6.66
N SER A 516 -9.45 28.67 -6.41
CA SER A 516 -9.00 29.05 -5.08
C SER A 516 -9.57 30.43 -4.74
N LEU A 517 -10.15 30.57 -3.55
CA LEU A 517 -10.56 31.84 -2.97
C LEU A 517 -9.37 32.79 -2.79
N LEU A 518 -8.17 32.23 -2.56
CA LEU A 518 -6.91 32.97 -2.43
C LEU A 518 -5.84 32.33 -3.32
N PRO A 519 -5.86 32.58 -4.65
CA PRO A 519 -4.91 31.99 -5.59
C PRO A 519 -3.42 32.15 -5.21
N PRO A 520 -2.93 33.32 -4.77
CA PRO A 520 -1.51 33.45 -4.44
C PRO A 520 -1.10 32.60 -3.23
N VAL A 521 -1.99 32.43 -2.24
CA VAL A 521 -1.73 31.61 -1.05
C VAL A 521 -1.72 30.12 -1.42
N SER A 522 -2.67 29.67 -2.24
CA SER A 522 -2.69 28.29 -2.73
C SER A 522 -1.44 27.98 -3.57
N ALA A 523 -1.07 28.88 -4.48
CA ALA A 523 0.13 28.71 -5.31
C ALA A 523 1.40 28.67 -4.46
N LEU A 524 1.51 29.51 -3.43
CA LEU A 524 2.63 29.48 -2.48
C LEU A 524 2.67 28.16 -1.71
N LEU A 525 1.52 27.64 -1.26
CA LEU A 525 1.42 26.36 -0.57
C LEU A 525 1.86 25.20 -1.47
N ASP A 526 1.41 25.19 -2.72
CA ASP A 526 1.78 24.19 -3.73
C ASP A 526 3.28 24.23 -4.01
N LEU A 527 3.83 25.43 -4.19
CA LEU A 527 5.26 25.63 -4.36
C LEU A 527 6.04 25.17 -3.11
N ALA A 528 5.57 25.47 -1.90
CA ALA A 528 6.23 25.05 -0.67
C ALA A 528 6.27 23.52 -0.53
N VAL A 529 5.16 22.83 -0.79
CA VAL A 529 5.10 21.36 -0.77
C VAL A 529 6.05 20.76 -1.81
N LEU A 530 6.06 21.31 -3.04
CA LEU A 530 6.98 20.87 -4.09
C LEU A 530 8.44 21.08 -3.67
N VAL A 531 8.80 22.27 -3.18
CA VAL A 531 10.15 22.60 -2.74
C VAL A 531 10.59 21.68 -1.59
N PHE A 532 9.73 21.45 -0.58
CA PHE A 532 10.04 20.54 0.52
C PHE A 532 10.26 19.10 0.03
N ALA A 533 9.45 18.62 -0.91
CA ALA A 533 9.64 17.29 -1.49
C ALA A 533 10.96 17.17 -2.27
N GLN A 534 11.30 18.15 -3.12
CA GLN A 534 12.53 18.09 -3.92
C GLN A 534 13.80 18.27 -3.06
N LEU A 535 13.78 19.21 -2.12
CA LEU A 535 14.88 19.37 -1.14
C LEU A 535 15.03 18.11 -0.28
N GLY A 536 13.92 17.51 0.14
CA GLY A 536 13.90 16.23 0.85
C GLY A 536 14.60 15.11 0.05
N ASN A 537 14.27 14.95 -1.23
CA ASN A 537 14.91 13.97 -2.10
C ASN A 537 16.42 14.20 -2.25
N LEU A 538 16.83 15.45 -2.47
CA LEU A 538 18.25 15.82 -2.57
C LEU A 538 19.00 15.54 -1.27
N LEU A 539 18.45 15.96 -0.13
CA LEU A 539 19.05 15.72 1.18
C LEU A 539 19.12 14.22 1.50
N ALA A 540 18.11 13.45 1.13
CA ALA A 540 18.12 12.00 1.33
C ALA A 540 19.17 11.30 0.46
N LEU A 541 19.41 11.77 -0.77
CA LEU A 541 20.49 11.29 -1.62
C LEU A 541 21.87 11.54 -1.00
N VAL A 542 22.11 12.78 -0.54
CA VAL A 542 23.35 13.13 0.15
C VAL A 542 23.49 12.29 1.43
N ALA A 543 22.41 12.13 2.19
CA ALA A 543 22.39 11.34 3.41
C ALA A 543 22.73 9.87 3.16
N ALA A 544 22.05 9.22 2.20
CA ALA A 544 22.27 7.81 1.86
C ALA A 544 23.73 7.58 1.40
N THR A 545 24.27 8.51 0.60
CA THR A 545 25.67 8.50 0.14
C THR A 545 26.64 8.60 1.32
N LEU A 546 26.43 9.56 2.23
CA LEU A 546 27.26 9.70 3.43
C LEU A 546 27.19 8.46 4.32
N MET A 547 25.98 7.96 4.59
CA MET A 547 25.77 6.75 5.38
C MET A 547 26.54 5.56 4.77
N ALA A 548 26.44 5.35 3.45
CA ALA A 548 27.10 4.27 2.73
C ALA A 548 28.63 4.38 2.72
N PHE A 549 29.18 5.57 2.46
CA PHE A 549 30.60 5.71 2.09
C PHE A 549 31.49 6.38 3.15
N GLN A 550 30.93 7.01 4.19
CA GLN A 550 31.73 7.66 5.21
C GLN A 550 32.52 6.62 6.04
N ARG A 551 33.83 6.89 6.23
CA ARG A 551 34.77 5.95 6.88
C ARG A 551 34.36 5.57 8.31
N ARG A 552 33.78 6.53 9.06
CA ARG A 552 33.39 6.37 10.46
C ARG A 552 31.93 5.95 10.68
N SER A 553 31.17 5.61 9.62
CA SER A 553 29.78 5.19 9.78
C SER A 553 29.68 3.88 10.56
N PRO A 554 28.86 3.79 11.63
CA PRO A 554 28.53 2.54 12.29
C PRO A 554 27.99 1.50 11.31
N GLY A 555 28.20 0.21 11.62
CA GLY A 555 27.84 -0.89 10.70
C GLY A 555 26.36 -0.93 10.30
N LEU A 556 25.47 -0.47 11.18
CA LEU A 556 24.03 -0.37 10.93
C LEU A 556 23.69 0.86 10.06
N THR A 557 24.25 2.02 10.37
CA THR A 557 24.11 3.25 9.57
C THR A 557 24.55 3.03 8.12
N ARG A 558 25.70 2.37 7.94
CA ARG A 558 26.20 2.00 6.61
C ARG A 558 25.22 1.11 5.85
N GLN A 559 24.55 0.20 6.55
CA GLN A 559 23.58 -0.73 6.00
C GLN A 559 22.37 -0.02 5.42
N VAL A 560 21.84 0.98 6.13
CA VAL A 560 20.75 1.83 5.64
C VAL A 560 21.18 2.58 4.38
N GLY A 561 22.37 3.21 4.39
CA GLY A 561 22.88 3.91 3.20
C GLY A 561 23.05 3.00 1.99
N LEU A 562 23.57 1.79 2.19
CA LEU A 562 23.78 0.79 1.13
C LEU A 562 22.48 0.28 0.49
N LEU A 563 21.37 0.33 1.21
CA LEU A 563 20.05 -0.05 0.69
C LEU A 563 19.29 1.16 0.14
N ALA A 564 19.34 2.30 0.83
CA ALA A 564 18.65 3.53 0.45
C ALA A 564 19.18 4.14 -0.86
N LEU A 565 20.49 4.07 -1.10
CA LEU A 565 21.10 4.64 -2.30
C LEU A 565 20.63 3.92 -3.59
N PRO A 566 20.67 2.57 -3.70
CA PRO A 566 20.01 1.85 -4.78
C PRO A 566 18.51 2.11 -4.90
N ALA A 567 17.79 2.25 -3.78
CA ALA A 567 16.36 2.55 -3.81
C ALA A 567 16.07 3.94 -4.43
N LEU A 568 16.92 4.93 -4.19
CA LEU A 568 16.87 6.23 -4.87
C LEU A 568 17.25 6.12 -6.35
N GLY A 569 18.27 5.33 -6.69
CA GLY A 569 18.63 5.05 -8.07
C GLY A 569 17.48 4.41 -8.85
N ALA A 570 16.80 3.45 -8.24
CA ALA A 570 15.58 2.83 -8.75
C ALA A 570 14.48 3.88 -9.04
N LEU A 571 14.24 4.80 -8.10
CA LEU A 571 13.27 5.89 -8.28
C LEU A 571 13.65 6.81 -9.46
N VAL A 572 14.94 7.16 -9.61
CA VAL A 572 15.42 7.95 -10.74
C VAL A 572 15.19 7.22 -12.07
N LEU A 573 15.46 5.92 -12.12
CA LEU A 573 15.21 5.10 -13.31
C LEU A 573 13.73 5.08 -13.68
N PHE A 574 12.83 4.87 -12.71
CA PHE A 574 11.37 4.90 -12.98
C PHE A 574 10.85 6.29 -13.37
N ARG A 575 11.55 7.37 -13.01
CA ARG A 575 11.16 8.74 -13.39
C ARG A 575 11.69 9.18 -14.75
N LEU A 576 12.90 8.75 -15.12
CA LEU A 576 13.60 9.27 -16.29
C LEU A 576 13.60 8.34 -17.49
N SER A 577 13.55 7.02 -17.27
CA SER A 577 13.61 6.06 -18.37
C SER A 577 12.30 6.07 -19.14
N GLY A 578 12.34 6.38 -20.44
CA GLY A 578 11.18 6.25 -21.33
C GLY A 578 10.61 4.83 -21.34
N THR A 579 11.46 3.82 -21.16
CA THR A 579 11.07 2.41 -21.10
C THR A 579 10.48 2.01 -19.74
N LEU A 580 11.15 2.35 -18.62
CA LEU A 580 10.74 1.89 -17.29
C LEU A 580 9.61 2.74 -16.68
N ALA A 581 9.47 4.01 -17.07
CA ALA A 581 8.41 4.89 -16.56
C ALA A 581 6.99 4.39 -16.90
N ILE A 582 6.85 3.63 -17.98
CA ILE A 582 5.56 3.07 -18.43
C ILE A 582 5.19 1.80 -17.63
N THR A 583 6.19 1.09 -17.08
CA THR A 583 6.01 -0.24 -16.47
C THR A 583 5.78 -0.21 -14.96
N TYR A 584 6.12 0.89 -14.27
CA TYR A 584 5.83 1.03 -12.86
C TYR A 584 5.48 2.47 -12.48
N ASN A 585 4.38 2.62 -11.73
CA ASN A 585 3.91 3.93 -11.30
C ASN A 585 4.91 4.60 -10.35
N GLN A 586 5.30 5.84 -10.69
CA GLN A 586 6.34 6.59 -9.98
C GLN A 586 5.96 6.93 -8.54
N GLY A 587 4.69 7.26 -8.27
CA GLY A 587 4.18 7.51 -6.93
C GLY A 587 4.27 6.26 -6.05
N ARG A 588 3.91 5.10 -6.60
CA ARG A 588 4.01 3.79 -5.92
C ARG A 588 5.47 3.45 -5.59
N ALA A 589 6.40 3.68 -6.53
CA ALA A 589 7.84 3.50 -6.30
C ALA A 589 8.38 4.41 -5.20
N GLN A 590 7.92 5.67 -5.16
CA GLN A 590 8.32 6.64 -4.14
C GLN A 590 7.91 6.18 -2.73
N ILE A 591 6.69 5.67 -2.53
CA ILE A 591 6.24 5.18 -1.23
C ILE A 591 7.11 4.02 -0.74
N GLN A 592 7.43 3.08 -1.63
CA GLN A 592 8.31 1.96 -1.29
C GLN A 592 9.72 2.45 -0.91
N ALA A 593 10.30 3.38 -1.69
CA ALA A 593 11.61 3.97 -1.41
C ALA A 593 11.65 4.73 -0.07
N LEU A 594 10.57 5.44 0.28
CA LEU A 594 10.45 6.19 1.53
C LEU A 594 10.68 5.35 2.78
N THR A 595 10.50 4.02 2.70
CA THR A 595 10.82 3.10 3.80
C THR A 595 12.21 3.31 4.39
N LEU A 596 13.22 3.50 3.54
CA LEU A 596 14.61 3.69 3.95
C LEU A 596 15.09 5.13 3.72
N VAL A 597 14.58 5.77 2.67
CA VAL A 597 14.94 7.14 2.29
C VAL A 597 14.53 8.14 3.36
N SER A 598 13.35 7.97 3.98
CA SER A 598 12.91 8.84 5.08
C SER A 598 13.84 8.75 6.29
N VAL A 599 14.31 7.54 6.64
CA VAL A 599 15.26 7.34 7.74
C VAL A 599 16.58 8.05 7.45
N ALA A 600 17.11 7.95 6.23
CA ALA A 600 18.33 8.65 5.82
C ALA A 600 18.15 10.18 5.86
N LEU A 601 17.04 10.69 5.33
CA LEU A 601 16.69 12.12 5.34
C LEU A 601 16.67 12.68 6.77
N PHE A 602 15.90 12.06 7.66
CA PHE A 602 15.75 12.55 9.03
C PHE A 602 16.99 12.35 9.88
N TRP A 603 17.79 11.30 9.61
CA TRP A 603 19.13 11.16 10.17
C TRP A 603 20.01 12.36 9.80
N MET A 604 19.99 12.79 8.54
CA MET A 604 20.78 13.94 8.10
C MET A 604 20.30 15.25 8.73
N LEU A 605 18.98 15.48 8.76
CA LEU A 605 18.39 16.68 9.38
C LEU A 605 18.75 16.79 10.87
N HIS A 606 18.67 15.69 11.62
CA HIS A 606 19.09 15.67 13.02
C HIS A 606 20.60 15.99 13.18
N GLN A 607 21.44 15.56 12.24
CA GLN A 607 22.89 15.81 12.27
C GLN A 607 23.28 17.25 11.87
N VAL A 608 22.37 18.03 11.27
CA VAL A 608 22.63 19.43 10.91
C VAL A 608 22.72 20.31 12.16
N ALA A 609 21.84 20.08 13.14
CA ALA A 609 21.77 20.89 14.35
C ALA A 609 23.09 20.99 15.14
N PRO A 610 23.77 19.88 15.50
CA PRO A 610 25.05 19.95 16.21
C PRO A 610 26.18 20.55 15.34
N ARG A 611 26.08 20.55 14.01
CA ARG A 611 27.08 21.16 13.12
C ARG A 611 26.91 22.67 13.02
N LEU A 612 25.68 23.14 12.87
CA LEU A 612 25.37 24.57 12.89
C LEU A 612 25.70 25.22 14.23
N GLY A 613 25.46 24.52 15.35
CA GLY A 613 25.82 25.00 16.68
C GLY A 613 27.33 25.26 16.87
N ARG A 614 28.20 24.46 16.22
CA ARG A 614 29.65 24.69 16.23
C ARG A 614 30.05 25.93 15.43
N ALA A 615 29.31 26.26 14.39
CA ALA A 615 29.56 27.41 13.53
C ALA A 615 28.98 28.71 14.11
N ALA A 616 27.77 28.66 14.68
CA ALA A 616 27.03 29.84 15.11
C ALA A 616 27.54 30.46 16.42
N ARG A 617 28.32 29.73 17.25
CA ARG A 617 28.93 30.09 18.56
C ARG A 617 28.03 30.76 19.62
N THR A 618 26.82 31.21 19.27
CA THR A 618 25.93 32.08 20.06
C THR A 618 24.66 31.37 20.52
N VAL A 619 24.25 30.28 19.84
CA VAL A 619 23.04 29.51 20.17
C VAL A 619 23.40 28.12 20.72
N PRO A 620 22.91 27.71 21.90
CA PRO A 620 23.11 26.37 22.43
C PRO A 620 22.57 25.29 21.49
N ALA A 621 23.33 24.20 21.30
CA ALA A 621 22.94 23.10 20.42
C ALA A 621 21.53 22.51 20.68
N PRO A 622 21.05 22.36 21.93
CA PRO A 622 19.69 21.86 22.19
C PRO A 622 18.59 22.81 21.70
N ARG A 623 18.82 24.12 21.76
CA ARG A 623 17.86 25.11 21.21
C ARG A 623 17.85 25.06 19.70
N LEU A 624 19.01 24.88 19.07
CA LEU A 624 19.11 24.78 17.61
C LEU A 624 18.47 23.48 17.08
N ASP A 625 18.63 22.34 17.78
CA ASP A 625 17.91 21.10 17.44
C ASP A 625 16.39 21.29 17.50
N LEU A 626 15.90 21.98 18.53
CA LEU A 626 14.46 22.30 18.65
C LEU A 626 13.97 23.22 17.53
N LEU A 627 14.76 24.22 17.11
CA LEU A 627 14.40 25.11 16.00
C LEU A 627 14.36 24.37 14.66
N VAL A 628 15.37 23.55 14.37
CA VAL A 628 15.40 22.73 13.14
C VAL A 628 14.25 21.74 13.16
N TRP A 629 14.03 21.06 14.28
CA TRP A 629 12.89 20.15 14.46
C TRP A 629 11.56 20.87 14.25
N GLY A 630 11.38 22.08 14.80
CA GLY A 630 10.16 22.87 14.65
C GLY A 630 9.90 23.29 13.20
N ALA A 631 10.95 23.69 12.47
CA ALA A 631 10.86 24.00 11.04
C ALA A 631 10.44 22.77 10.22
N VAL A 632 11.05 21.61 10.48
CA VAL A 632 10.70 20.34 9.80
C VAL A 632 9.29 19.90 10.18
N ALA A 633 8.90 20.02 11.45
CA ALA A 633 7.55 19.69 11.91
C ALA A 633 6.49 20.56 11.23
N THR A 634 6.78 21.85 11.06
CA THR A 634 5.93 22.78 10.30
C THR A 634 5.82 22.34 8.84
N ALA A 635 6.93 21.99 8.19
CA ALA A 635 6.91 21.48 6.82
C ALA A 635 6.06 20.20 6.67
N VAL A 636 6.19 19.25 7.61
CA VAL A 636 5.37 18.02 7.64
C VAL A 636 3.88 18.35 7.83
N LEU A 637 3.55 19.30 8.71
CA LEU A 637 2.16 19.74 8.92
C LEU A 637 1.60 20.46 7.69
N THR A 638 2.40 21.28 7.01
CA THR A 638 2.03 21.93 5.75
C THR A 638 1.72 20.89 4.67
N ILE A 639 2.55 19.84 4.54
CA ILE A 639 2.28 18.72 3.65
C ILE A 639 0.96 18.04 4.03
N PHE A 640 0.75 17.75 5.32
CA PHE A 640 -0.50 17.16 5.80
C PHE A 640 -1.74 17.98 5.45
N LEU A 641 -1.72 19.30 5.67
CA LEU A 641 -2.86 20.18 5.36
C LEU A 641 -3.18 20.20 3.87
N LYS A 642 -2.16 20.08 3.01
CA LYS A 642 -2.35 19.96 1.57
C LYS A 642 -2.88 18.58 1.18
N THR A 643 -2.20 17.50 1.59
CA THR A 643 -2.52 16.14 1.15
C THR A 643 -3.82 15.61 1.73
N SER A 644 -4.20 15.99 2.95
CA SER A 644 -5.50 15.64 3.56
C SER A 644 -6.69 16.32 2.88
N GLY A 645 -6.46 17.37 2.08
CA GLY A 645 -7.50 18.20 1.49
C GLY A 645 -8.04 19.30 2.42
N LEU A 646 -7.62 19.37 3.69
CA LEU A 646 -8.10 20.39 4.64
C LEU A 646 -7.84 21.82 4.16
N SER A 647 -6.74 22.05 3.45
CA SER A 647 -6.43 23.36 2.84
C SER A 647 -7.51 23.84 1.86
N THR A 648 -8.20 22.93 1.17
CA THR A 648 -9.26 23.28 0.19
C THR A 648 -10.51 23.84 0.86
N LEU A 649 -10.76 23.48 2.13
CA LEU A 649 -11.88 24.01 2.90
C LEU A 649 -11.68 25.48 3.26
N ALA A 650 -10.43 25.90 3.47
CA ALA A 650 -10.08 27.27 3.85
C ALA A 650 -9.75 28.15 2.64
N LEU A 651 -9.08 27.59 1.63
CA LEU A 651 -8.58 28.32 0.48
C LEU A 651 -9.46 28.15 -0.77
N GLY A 652 -10.52 27.33 -0.73
CA GLY A 652 -11.23 26.91 -1.93
C GLY A 652 -10.44 25.88 -2.74
N GLY A 653 -10.97 25.51 -3.91
CA GLY A 653 -10.45 24.42 -4.73
C GLY A 653 -11.15 23.09 -4.50
N THR A 654 -10.85 22.12 -5.36
CA THR A 654 -11.54 20.82 -5.38
C THR A 654 -11.19 19.98 -4.14
N PRO A 655 -12.15 19.68 -3.25
CA PRO A 655 -11.89 18.82 -2.10
C PRO A 655 -11.67 17.37 -2.53
N GLY A 656 -10.85 16.65 -1.76
CA GLY A 656 -10.71 15.19 -1.92
C GLY A 656 -11.99 14.46 -1.50
N THR A 657 -12.18 13.24 -2.00
CA THR A 657 -13.40 12.46 -1.75
C THR A 657 -13.59 12.05 -0.30
N GLN A 658 -12.52 12.01 0.49
CA GLN A 658 -12.55 11.82 1.94
C GLN A 658 -13.21 13.01 2.68
N LEU A 659 -13.40 14.16 2.03
CA LEU A 659 -14.03 15.36 2.58
C LEU A 659 -15.31 15.76 1.85
N ALA A 660 -15.58 15.22 0.65
CA ALA A 660 -16.73 15.63 -0.16
C ALA A 660 -17.27 14.51 -1.05
N ALA A 661 -18.53 14.64 -1.45
CA ALA A 661 -19.21 13.78 -2.43
C ALA A 661 -19.33 14.47 -3.81
N ARG A 662 -18.26 15.14 -4.25
CA ARG A 662 -18.20 15.88 -5.52
C ARG A 662 -16.75 15.96 -6.02
N GLY A 663 -16.57 16.47 -7.22
CA GLY A 663 -15.26 16.67 -7.84
C GLY A 663 -14.85 15.51 -8.74
N GLU A 664 -13.66 15.65 -9.32
CA GLU A 664 -13.20 14.75 -10.38
C GLU A 664 -12.96 13.33 -9.90
N ASP A 665 -12.30 13.14 -8.77
CA ASP A 665 -12.05 11.81 -8.21
C ASP A 665 -13.35 11.09 -7.82
N TYR A 666 -14.36 11.85 -7.37
CA TYR A 666 -15.69 11.31 -7.08
C TYR A 666 -16.35 10.77 -8.35
N GLU A 667 -16.35 11.54 -9.45
CA GLU A 667 -16.88 11.06 -10.73
C GLU A 667 -16.13 9.82 -11.25
N ARG A 668 -14.79 9.82 -11.11
CA ARG A 668 -13.94 8.75 -11.64
C ARG A 668 -14.10 7.44 -10.88
N PHE A 669 -14.18 7.46 -9.55
CA PHE A 669 -13.96 6.27 -8.73
C PHE A 669 -15.09 5.93 -7.74
N TYR A 670 -16.04 6.84 -7.49
CA TYR A 670 -17.18 6.50 -6.63
C TYR A 670 -18.17 5.63 -7.41
N GLU A 671 -18.36 4.40 -6.97
CA GLU A 671 -19.32 3.45 -7.54
C GLU A 671 -20.64 3.59 -6.77
N HIS A 672 -21.70 4.01 -7.48
CA HIS A 672 -23.04 4.10 -6.90
C HIS A 672 -23.81 2.79 -7.10
N ASP A 673 -24.66 2.41 -6.15
CA ASP A 673 -25.55 1.24 -6.26
C ASP A 673 -26.35 1.20 -7.57
N ALA A 674 -26.82 2.35 -8.06
CA ALA A 674 -27.55 2.44 -9.32
C ALA A 674 -26.66 2.11 -10.54
N GLU A 675 -25.39 2.50 -10.52
CA GLU A 675 -24.43 2.17 -11.59
C GLU A 675 -24.11 0.67 -11.56
N LEU A 676 -23.94 0.11 -10.35
CA LEU A 676 -23.68 -1.31 -10.13
C LEU A 676 -24.87 -2.18 -10.53
N ALA A 677 -26.10 -1.75 -10.25
CA ALA A 677 -27.31 -2.45 -10.66
C ALA A 677 -27.42 -2.53 -12.20
N ALA A 678 -27.09 -1.45 -12.91
CA ALA A 678 -27.06 -1.43 -14.37
C ALA A 678 -25.95 -2.33 -14.94
N ALA A 679 -24.74 -2.29 -14.35
CA ALA A 679 -23.62 -3.13 -14.75
C ALA A 679 -23.91 -4.62 -14.51
N HIS A 680 -24.53 -4.97 -13.38
CA HIS A 680 -24.96 -6.32 -13.06
C HIS A 680 -26.05 -6.80 -14.04
N TRP A 681 -27.05 -5.95 -14.33
CA TRP A 681 -28.10 -6.26 -15.31
C TRP A 681 -27.50 -6.56 -16.69
N LEU A 682 -26.57 -5.73 -17.15
CA LEU A 682 -25.86 -5.95 -18.41
C LEU A 682 -25.09 -7.27 -18.36
N GLY A 683 -24.35 -7.51 -17.27
CA GLY A 683 -23.58 -8.74 -17.06
C GLY A 683 -24.39 -10.02 -17.20
N LEU A 684 -25.63 -10.04 -16.70
CA LEU A 684 -26.53 -11.18 -16.85
C LEU A 684 -26.98 -11.40 -18.31
N ARG A 685 -27.06 -10.35 -19.13
CA ARG A 685 -27.50 -10.44 -20.53
C ARG A 685 -26.41 -10.91 -21.48
N ILE A 686 -25.17 -10.56 -21.18
CA ILE A 686 -24.01 -10.89 -22.00
C ILE A 686 -23.22 -12.07 -21.43
N ALA A 687 -23.76 -12.76 -20.43
CA ALA A 687 -23.12 -13.90 -19.81
C ALA A 687 -22.89 -15.01 -20.85
N GLY A 688 -21.62 -15.40 -21.03
CA GLY A 688 -21.24 -16.44 -22.00
C GLY A 688 -21.17 -15.99 -23.47
N THR A 689 -21.39 -14.71 -23.77
CA THR A 689 -21.13 -14.14 -25.10
C THR A 689 -19.79 -13.42 -25.13
N ASP A 690 -19.22 -13.24 -26.31
CA ASP A 690 -18.04 -12.38 -26.56
C ASP A 690 -18.47 -11.02 -27.14
N ASP A 691 -19.72 -10.60 -26.87
CA ASP A 691 -20.27 -9.37 -27.40
C ASP A 691 -19.44 -8.17 -26.97
N MET A 692 -19.30 -7.22 -27.91
CA MET A 692 -18.59 -5.97 -27.69
C MET A 692 -19.35 -5.10 -26.69
N VAL A 693 -18.65 -4.63 -25.65
CA VAL A 693 -19.20 -3.75 -24.63
C VAL A 693 -18.38 -2.47 -24.59
N TYR A 694 -19.02 -1.36 -24.91
CA TYR A 694 -18.43 -0.04 -24.85
C TYR A 694 -18.84 0.68 -23.57
N SER A 695 -17.87 1.30 -22.94
CA SER A 695 -18.05 2.23 -21.83
C SER A 695 -16.99 3.31 -21.95
N ASP A 696 -17.10 4.41 -21.22
CA ASP A 696 -15.96 5.29 -21.07
C ASP A 696 -14.88 4.65 -20.15
N ARG A 697 -13.70 5.26 -20.10
CA ARG A 697 -12.53 4.77 -19.33
C ARG A 697 -12.80 4.52 -17.85
N TYR A 698 -13.78 5.21 -17.25
CA TYR A 698 -14.10 5.05 -15.83
C TYR A 698 -15.37 4.20 -15.63
N GLY A 699 -16.29 4.15 -16.59
CA GLY A 699 -17.43 3.24 -16.52
C GLY A 699 -17.02 1.76 -16.57
N GLN A 700 -15.91 1.43 -17.23
CA GLN A 700 -15.37 0.07 -17.17
C GLN A 700 -15.04 -0.39 -15.75
N ILE A 701 -14.76 0.52 -14.80
CA ILE A 701 -14.48 0.18 -13.41
C ILE A 701 -15.71 -0.50 -12.78
N ARG A 702 -16.91 0.00 -13.08
CA ARG A 702 -18.19 -0.56 -12.59
C ARG A 702 -18.50 -1.88 -13.29
N LEU A 703 -18.09 -2.01 -14.56
CA LEU A 703 -18.19 -3.28 -15.27
C LEU A 703 -17.23 -4.32 -14.69
N TYR A 704 -15.97 -3.98 -14.40
CA TYR A 704 -14.98 -4.91 -13.89
C TYR A 704 -15.46 -5.65 -12.63
N THR A 705 -16.11 -4.94 -11.71
CA THR A 705 -16.63 -5.53 -10.47
C THR A 705 -17.79 -6.50 -10.69
N GLN A 706 -18.52 -6.39 -11.81
CA GLN A 706 -19.70 -7.22 -12.11
C GLN A 706 -19.44 -8.31 -13.14
N ILE A 707 -18.68 -8.01 -14.21
CA ILE A 707 -18.46 -8.89 -15.37
C ILE A 707 -17.01 -9.35 -15.53
N GLY A 708 -16.09 -8.86 -14.69
CA GLY A 708 -14.68 -9.23 -14.69
C GLY A 708 -13.83 -8.36 -15.62
N ALA A 709 -12.64 -7.96 -15.16
CA ALA A 709 -11.74 -7.09 -15.91
C ALA A 709 -11.07 -7.75 -17.14
N GLY A 710 -11.11 -9.08 -17.23
CA GLY A 710 -10.51 -9.86 -18.31
C GLY A 710 -11.47 -10.25 -19.43
N ARG A 711 -12.72 -9.77 -19.42
CA ARG A 711 -13.73 -10.13 -20.42
C ARG A 711 -13.30 -9.64 -21.84
N PRO A 712 -13.30 -10.51 -22.86
CA PRO A 712 -13.12 -10.09 -24.25
C PRO A 712 -14.17 -9.06 -24.69
N GLY A 713 -13.82 -8.22 -25.67
CA GLY A 713 -14.76 -7.28 -26.27
C GLY A 713 -15.05 -6.00 -25.48
N MET A 714 -14.40 -5.77 -24.33
CA MET A 714 -14.51 -4.49 -23.61
C MET A 714 -13.72 -3.38 -24.32
N MET A 715 -14.41 -2.26 -24.60
CA MET A 715 -13.85 -1.08 -25.26
C MET A 715 -14.11 0.19 -24.42
N THR A 716 -13.14 1.12 -24.42
CA THR A 716 -13.21 2.36 -23.61
C THR A 716 -13.58 3.62 -24.40
N ASP A 717 -13.78 3.49 -25.71
CA ASP A 717 -13.87 4.61 -26.64
C ASP A 717 -15.31 4.79 -27.14
N LEU A 718 -15.99 5.80 -26.59
CA LEU A 718 -17.35 6.16 -26.95
C LEU A 718 -17.44 7.17 -28.11
N ALA A 719 -16.33 7.43 -28.80
CA ALA A 719 -16.36 8.28 -29.99
C ALA A 719 -17.24 7.63 -31.07
N PRO A 720 -18.13 8.38 -31.75
CA PRO A 720 -19.03 7.83 -32.77
C PRO A 720 -18.33 6.93 -33.80
N ALA A 721 -17.12 7.31 -34.23
CA ALA A 721 -16.32 6.57 -35.20
C ALA A 721 -15.66 5.29 -34.67
N ALA A 722 -15.64 5.06 -33.36
CA ALA A 722 -15.09 3.86 -32.72
C ALA A 722 -16.17 2.79 -32.42
N LEU A 723 -17.45 3.17 -32.46
CA LEU A 723 -18.55 2.31 -32.07
C LEU A 723 -18.81 1.20 -33.11
N ASN A 724 -19.31 0.06 -32.63
CA ASN A 724 -19.83 -1.01 -33.47
C ASN A 724 -21.36 -1.06 -33.36
N ARG A 725 -22.06 -1.15 -34.51
CA ARG A 725 -23.54 -1.17 -34.63
C ARG A 725 -24.25 -2.22 -33.78
N GLU A 726 -23.60 -3.34 -33.47
CA GLU A 726 -24.19 -4.47 -32.72
C GLU A 726 -23.69 -4.52 -31.27
N ALA A 727 -22.93 -3.51 -30.83
CA ALA A 727 -22.35 -3.51 -29.50
C ALA A 727 -23.34 -3.08 -28.41
N TRP A 728 -23.04 -3.48 -27.18
CA TRP A 728 -23.65 -2.94 -25.97
C TRP A 728 -22.93 -1.66 -25.58
N ILE A 729 -23.66 -0.63 -25.16
CA ILE A 729 -23.08 0.61 -24.61
C ILE A 729 -23.58 0.78 -23.19
N TYR A 730 -22.66 0.78 -22.24
CA TYR A 730 -22.91 1.06 -20.83
C TYR A 730 -22.57 2.52 -20.52
N ALA A 731 -23.58 3.30 -20.14
CA ALA A 731 -23.45 4.70 -19.77
C ALA A 731 -23.64 4.88 -18.26
N THR A 732 -22.59 5.34 -17.60
CA THR A 732 -22.57 5.63 -16.16
C THR A 732 -23.38 6.87 -15.80
N ARG A 733 -23.49 7.15 -14.49
CA ARG A 733 -24.04 8.41 -14.01
C ARG A 733 -23.33 9.62 -14.56
N VAL A 734 -22.00 9.57 -14.69
CA VAL A 734 -21.21 10.64 -15.28
C VAL A 734 -21.62 10.94 -16.72
N ASN A 735 -21.92 9.89 -17.49
CA ASN A 735 -22.35 10.02 -18.87
C ASN A 735 -23.78 10.57 -18.95
N VAL A 736 -24.71 10.02 -18.16
CA VAL A 736 -26.14 10.33 -18.23
C VAL A 736 -26.48 11.68 -17.57
N VAL A 737 -26.00 11.90 -16.35
CA VAL A 737 -26.38 13.06 -15.52
C VAL A 737 -25.45 14.25 -15.77
N GLN A 738 -24.14 14.03 -15.83
CA GLN A 738 -23.16 15.10 -16.05
C GLN A 738 -22.90 15.36 -17.54
N GLY A 739 -23.33 14.46 -18.44
CA GLY A 739 -23.16 14.61 -19.89
C GLY A 739 -21.70 14.60 -20.33
N ARG A 740 -20.81 13.94 -19.57
CA ARG A 740 -19.36 13.88 -19.80
C ARG A 740 -18.92 12.44 -20.03
N ALA A 741 -17.90 12.27 -20.86
CA ALA A 741 -17.19 11.01 -21.04
C ALA A 741 -15.68 11.27 -21.01
N ARG A 742 -14.92 10.24 -20.63
CA ARG A 742 -13.46 10.28 -20.60
C ARG A 742 -12.87 9.06 -21.28
N SER A 743 -11.84 9.28 -22.09
CA SER A 743 -11.05 8.19 -22.65
C SER A 743 -9.57 8.60 -22.76
N SER A 744 -8.75 7.67 -23.24
CA SER A 744 -7.33 7.88 -23.50
C SER A 744 -6.92 7.23 -24.80
N VAL A 745 -6.06 7.91 -25.56
CA VAL A 745 -5.44 7.38 -26.78
C VAL A 745 -3.94 7.71 -26.73
N ASN A 746 -3.07 6.75 -27.05
CA ASN A 746 -1.61 6.94 -27.05
C ASN A 746 -1.05 7.57 -25.76
N GLY A 747 -1.60 7.20 -24.60
CA GLY A 747 -1.17 7.74 -23.29
C GLY A 747 -1.67 9.17 -22.98
N SER A 748 -2.43 9.78 -23.89
CA SER A 748 -3.06 11.08 -23.69
C SER A 748 -4.51 10.95 -23.26
N LEU A 749 -4.97 11.77 -22.31
CA LEU A 749 -6.33 11.75 -21.77
C LEU A 749 -7.20 12.82 -22.44
N ALA A 750 -8.46 12.48 -22.71
CA ALA A 750 -9.46 13.41 -23.24
C ALA A 750 -10.72 13.39 -22.37
N THR A 751 -11.32 14.57 -22.15
CA THR A 751 -12.63 14.71 -21.50
C THR A 751 -13.56 15.46 -22.44
N TYR A 752 -14.63 14.80 -22.87
CA TYR A 752 -15.52 15.30 -23.90
C TYR A 752 -16.99 15.18 -23.49
N ALA A 753 -17.86 15.89 -24.20
CA ALA A 753 -19.30 15.74 -24.04
C ALA A 753 -19.73 14.34 -24.47
N PHE A 754 -20.46 13.63 -23.59
CA PHE A 754 -20.99 12.31 -23.91
C PHE A 754 -21.91 12.41 -25.15
N PRO A 755 -21.69 11.61 -26.21
CA PRO A 755 -22.43 11.72 -27.48
C PRO A 755 -23.83 11.09 -27.38
N ALA A 756 -24.63 11.53 -26.42
CA ALA A 756 -25.94 10.96 -26.09
C ALA A 756 -26.92 10.99 -27.27
N ALA A 757 -26.96 12.09 -28.03
CA ALA A 757 -27.84 12.23 -29.19
C ALA A 757 -27.51 11.18 -30.27
N PHE A 758 -26.22 11.07 -30.64
CA PHE A 758 -25.76 10.08 -31.60
C PHE A 758 -26.07 8.65 -31.16
N ILE A 759 -25.86 8.34 -29.87
CA ILE A 759 -26.15 7.00 -29.33
C ILE A 759 -27.65 6.71 -29.39
N ARG A 760 -28.51 7.64 -28.97
CA ARG A 760 -29.98 7.46 -28.99
C ARG A 760 -30.57 7.36 -30.40
N ASP A 761 -29.94 8.00 -31.38
CA ASP A 761 -30.37 7.93 -32.78
C ASP A 761 -30.00 6.59 -33.45
N ASN A 762 -29.08 5.81 -32.87
CA ASN A 762 -28.50 4.62 -33.50
C ASN A 762 -28.63 3.32 -32.69
N TYR A 763 -28.95 3.40 -31.40
CA TYR A 763 -29.11 2.27 -30.48
C TYR A 763 -30.39 2.43 -29.65
N ASP A 764 -31.03 1.31 -29.32
CA ASP A 764 -32.21 1.28 -28.47
C ASP A 764 -31.79 1.35 -27.00
N LEU A 765 -32.50 2.18 -26.22
CA LEU A 765 -32.35 2.20 -24.77
C LEU A 765 -33.04 0.98 -24.17
N VAL A 766 -32.24 0.02 -23.69
CA VAL A 766 -32.75 -1.28 -23.18
C VAL A 766 -32.79 -1.36 -21.66
N TYR A 767 -32.08 -0.47 -20.96
CA TYR A 767 -32.14 -0.32 -19.51
C TYR A 767 -31.94 1.14 -19.12
N THR A 768 -32.72 1.61 -18.15
CA THR A 768 -32.46 2.86 -17.44
C THR A 768 -32.96 2.79 -16.01
N ASN A 769 -32.24 3.41 -15.09
CA ASN A 769 -32.69 3.66 -13.72
C ASN A 769 -32.61 5.15 -13.36
N GLY A 770 -32.54 6.03 -14.36
CA GLY A 770 -32.39 7.48 -14.21
C GLY A 770 -30.98 7.95 -13.83
N ALA A 771 -30.13 7.06 -13.30
CA ALA A 771 -28.73 7.34 -13.03
C ALA A 771 -27.79 6.65 -14.02
N SER A 772 -28.14 5.53 -14.61
CA SER A 772 -27.34 4.83 -15.61
C SER A 772 -28.23 4.25 -16.69
N GLU A 773 -27.67 4.13 -17.89
CA GLU A 773 -28.37 3.71 -19.10
C GLU A 773 -27.56 2.62 -19.81
N VAL A 774 -28.25 1.65 -20.41
CA VAL A 774 -27.64 0.65 -21.29
C VAL A 774 -28.35 0.69 -22.64
N TYR A 775 -27.55 0.71 -23.69
CA TYR A 775 -28.02 0.74 -25.07
C TYR A 775 -27.56 -0.51 -25.83
N HIS A 776 -28.43 -1.02 -26.71
CA HIS A 776 -28.14 -2.13 -27.61
C HIS A 776 -29.09 -2.07 -28.82
N ARG A 777 -28.83 -2.83 -29.87
CA ARG A 777 -29.65 -2.83 -31.09
C ARG A 777 -30.17 -4.22 -31.41
#